data_AF-A0A3Q0FK67-F1
#
_entry.id   AF-A0A3Q0FK67-F1
#
_cell.length_a   1.000
_cell.length_b   1.000
_cell.length_c   1.000
_cell.angle_alpha   90.00
_cell.angle_beta   90.00
_cell.angle_gamma   90.00
#
_symmetry.space_group_name_H-M   'P 1'
#
loop_
_entity.id
_entity.type
_entity.pdbx_description
1 polymer ?
#
loop_
_entity_poly.entity_id
_entity_poly.type
_entity_poly.pdbx_seq_one_letter_code
_entity_poly.pdbx_strand_id
1 'polypeptide(L)'
;MEQRKLLFQWLKRWGLNCYMYAPKDELKHRLLWREPYTEHEAAQLASLIAAAREQGVELVFALSAGQDMVFSSASDRLLLQRKLRQVAAAGCSSFALLFDDVDPGLCQADRAVFPSLAQAQASVANEAYRALGQPPVFLFCPTEYCSALCSPSPSRSRYLLSLGQELLPGIGIIWTGPKVVSRELSPVLLEEVEGVLGRSPVIWDNLYANDYDCRRVFLGPFTGRPPGLMSRLRGLLLNPNGELQANYVPLHTLGTWLRCSRRGHGVHTEEDAAAETQEEPSYSPQEALDQALCGWVGEIRQQVPDPAGSPEEMVSEPEPGPSSESRSHPKPLSAAAGSREPAPAPGLHSKSRVLEGAAEPGDSNTGQDGAAPMGRDEDMAPEAPVPPPAAQVPTTPGLSTPRGTVANAQWSPPVPVADSTDDADPAPARASTANSCRSPPVPVANGASASLDPALPVAHVIDAIQSAAVLMADGVSTKLSPVLPLANGTGTGSEPRWAQAESSPAKGLGLEEVRLLVELFYLPYEHGAQAAQLLQHFRWLQANRRGPRAPGRASDADLEEQWQRRAQAFQQLCSRICHLHGRFVSCTSRALRYDLHRYLWDLRTVVLAARAFALWLDGRILADPDPQGMWRSCFRWCQSSAAALALAGDAEPWVRRGGLSGELQALLPVGNSCELFHYPPPLVPSSQHYTLRPLLPQDQDELYRLSTGTGMRLACLLYWDMPGGCCALALADRLLGSFLRLSPKYTFVLEDTAGPCGYAAGTLHAQRFLQLREHIWLPTMRLKYPRAPDSAAAQGAVGEALMSFQAEPLAVPPAVLQRFPSLVQLGTAPRALDPGAARSLAIALLSALRANGSRGVFCEVSAAHHHQLHFYGKLGFVTLPGGRAHGPRTQLLGRLL
;
A
#
# COMPACT_ATOMS: atom_id res chain seq x y z
N MET A 1 19.28 -10.19 -11.24
CA MET A 1 20.62 -10.01 -11.84
C MET A 1 20.59 -9.01 -12.98
N GLU A 2 19.78 -9.23 -14.02
CA GLU A 2 19.69 -8.31 -15.17
C GLU A 2 19.32 -6.87 -14.80
N GLN A 3 18.36 -6.69 -13.89
CA GLN A 3 18.03 -5.38 -13.32
C GLN A 3 19.23 -4.63 -12.70
N ARG A 4 20.16 -5.35 -12.05
CA ARG A 4 21.37 -4.75 -11.46
C ARG A 4 22.37 -4.33 -12.53
N LYS A 5 22.51 -5.11 -13.61
CA LYS A 5 23.36 -4.74 -14.76
C LYS A 5 22.84 -3.48 -15.45
N LEU A 6 21.52 -3.38 -15.64
CA LEU A 6 20.89 -2.15 -16.14
C LEU A 6 21.16 -0.96 -15.20
N LEU A 7 21.01 -1.17 -13.88
CA LEU A 7 21.35 -0.15 -12.89
C LEU A 7 22.80 0.35 -13.05
N PHE A 8 23.78 -0.54 -13.24
CA PHE A 8 25.18 -0.12 -13.44
C PHE A 8 25.37 0.76 -14.69
N GLN A 9 24.64 0.47 -15.77
CA GLN A 9 24.64 1.32 -16.97
C GLN A 9 24.08 2.71 -16.67
N TRP A 10 23.00 2.81 -15.90
CA TRP A 10 22.42 4.08 -15.46
C TRP A 10 23.37 4.85 -14.54
N LEU A 11 23.98 4.18 -13.57
CA LEU A 11 24.96 4.80 -12.66
C LEU A 11 26.12 5.43 -13.47
N LYS A 12 26.73 4.66 -14.38
CA LYS A 12 27.78 5.16 -15.28
C LYS A 12 27.30 6.34 -16.13
N ARG A 13 26.12 6.23 -16.75
CA ARG A 13 25.52 7.27 -17.61
C ARG A 13 25.40 8.62 -16.89
N TRP A 14 25.14 8.60 -15.59
CA TRP A 14 24.95 9.82 -14.79
C TRP A 14 26.14 10.17 -13.88
N GLY A 15 27.29 9.52 -14.08
CA GLY A 15 28.53 9.82 -13.36
C GLY A 15 28.53 9.37 -11.90
N LEU A 16 27.62 8.47 -11.53
CA LEU A 16 27.59 7.77 -10.25
C LEU A 16 28.52 6.56 -10.31
N ASN A 17 29.13 6.19 -9.19
CA ASN A 17 30.30 5.31 -9.18
C ASN A 17 30.24 4.18 -8.15
N CYS A 18 29.17 4.05 -7.36
CA CYS A 18 29.11 3.06 -6.29
C CYS A 18 27.76 2.34 -6.26
N TYR A 19 27.80 1.03 -6.01
CA TYR A 19 26.66 0.19 -5.73
C TYR A 19 26.93 -0.65 -4.48
N MET A 20 26.08 -0.52 -3.47
CA MET A 20 26.16 -1.36 -2.28
C MET A 20 25.14 -2.49 -2.35
N TYR A 21 25.63 -3.73 -2.26
CA TYR A 21 24.79 -4.93 -2.18
C TYR A 21 24.34 -5.14 -0.74
N ALA A 22 23.13 -4.69 -0.41
CA ALA A 22 22.52 -4.84 0.92
C ALA A 22 21.03 -5.26 0.92
N PRO A 23 20.60 -6.26 0.13
CA PRO A 23 19.19 -6.67 0.07
C PRO A 23 18.76 -7.35 1.39
N LYS A 24 17.88 -6.71 2.17
CA LYS A 24 17.42 -7.24 3.48
C LYS A 24 16.72 -8.60 3.40
N ASP A 25 16.01 -8.87 2.30
CA ASP A 25 15.26 -10.12 2.09
C ASP A 25 16.12 -11.28 1.55
N GLU A 26 17.40 -11.05 1.22
CA GLU A 26 18.31 -12.12 0.83
C GLU A 26 18.77 -12.90 2.07
N LEU A 27 18.40 -14.19 2.14
CA LEU A 27 18.59 -14.98 3.34
C LEU A 27 20.05 -14.97 3.82
N LYS A 28 21.04 -15.19 2.94
CA LYS A 28 22.46 -15.26 3.33
C LYS A 28 23.12 -13.90 3.52
N HIS A 29 22.39 -12.80 3.27
CA HIS A 29 22.84 -11.44 3.62
C HIS A 29 22.52 -11.12 5.09
N ARG A 30 21.37 -11.60 5.61
CA ARG A 30 20.86 -11.25 6.94
C ARG A 30 20.53 -12.47 7.82
N LEU A 31 19.49 -13.23 7.48
CA LEU A 31 18.95 -14.28 8.36
C LEU A 31 19.88 -15.50 8.52
N LEU A 32 20.55 -15.90 7.44
CA LEU A 32 21.46 -17.05 7.33
C LEU A 32 22.89 -16.59 7.04
N TRP A 33 23.32 -15.45 7.61
CA TRP A 33 24.62 -14.82 7.31
C TRP A 33 25.83 -15.73 7.55
N ARG A 34 25.69 -16.73 8.43
CA ARG A 34 26.71 -17.75 8.72
C ARG A 34 26.91 -18.74 7.57
N GLU A 35 25.90 -18.92 6.72
CA GLU A 35 25.98 -19.88 5.61
C GLU A 35 26.83 -19.32 4.46
N PRO A 36 27.83 -20.06 3.95
CA PRO A 36 28.56 -19.65 2.77
C PRO A 36 27.64 -19.64 1.54
N TYR A 37 28.02 -18.83 0.54
CA TYR A 37 27.41 -18.97 -0.77
C TYR A 37 27.79 -20.33 -1.37
N THR A 38 26.86 -20.98 -2.05
CA THR A 38 27.14 -22.15 -2.88
C THR A 38 28.01 -21.74 -4.07
N GLU A 39 28.61 -22.71 -4.76
CA GLU A 39 29.42 -22.43 -5.96
C GLU A 39 28.62 -21.66 -7.03
N HIS A 40 27.34 -22.01 -7.20
CA HIS A 40 26.46 -21.32 -8.14
C HIS A 40 26.20 -19.87 -7.73
N GLU A 41 25.85 -19.62 -6.47
CA GLU A 41 25.63 -18.27 -5.94
C GLU A 41 26.91 -17.42 -5.99
N ALA A 42 28.06 -18.02 -5.66
CA ALA A 42 29.36 -17.36 -5.73
C ALA A 42 29.73 -16.97 -7.18
N ALA A 43 29.46 -17.85 -8.15
CA ALA A 43 29.65 -17.54 -9.57
C ALA A 43 28.74 -16.41 -10.06
N GLN A 44 27.48 -16.38 -9.60
CA GLN A 44 26.58 -15.26 -9.89
C GLN A 44 27.09 -13.95 -9.27
N LEU A 45 27.59 -13.97 -8.04
CA LEU A 45 28.16 -12.80 -7.38
C LEU A 45 29.44 -12.31 -8.08
N ALA A 46 30.33 -13.22 -8.49
CA ALA A 46 31.52 -12.89 -9.29
C ALA A 46 31.13 -12.23 -10.63
N SER A 47 30.11 -12.75 -11.30
CA SER A 47 29.56 -12.14 -12.52
C SER A 47 29.00 -10.73 -12.26
N LEU A 48 28.33 -10.51 -11.12
CA LEU A 48 27.84 -9.19 -10.74
C LEU A 48 28.97 -8.20 -10.52
N ILE A 49 30.01 -8.61 -9.78
CA ILE A 49 31.20 -7.81 -9.48
C ILE A 49 31.92 -7.42 -10.77
N ALA A 50 32.11 -8.38 -11.68
CA ALA A 50 32.71 -8.12 -12.99
C ALA A 50 31.90 -7.09 -13.80
N ALA A 51 30.57 -7.25 -13.86
CA ALA A 51 29.68 -6.33 -14.57
C ALA A 51 29.70 -4.90 -13.97
N ALA A 52 29.78 -4.77 -12.65
CA ALA A 52 29.93 -3.47 -12.00
C ALA A 52 31.26 -2.80 -12.40
N ARG A 53 32.36 -3.56 -12.35
CA ARG A 53 33.70 -3.08 -12.73
C ARG A 53 33.78 -2.65 -14.19
N GLU A 54 33.15 -3.38 -15.11
CA GLU A 54 33.08 -3.02 -16.54
C GLU A 54 32.39 -1.66 -16.79
N GLN A 55 31.47 -1.28 -15.89
CA GLN A 55 30.80 0.02 -15.95
C GLN A 55 31.49 1.09 -15.09
N GLY A 56 32.63 0.79 -14.47
CA GLY A 56 33.33 1.73 -13.58
C GLY A 56 32.57 1.98 -12.26
N VAL A 57 31.75 1.02 -11.84
CA VAL A 57 31.00 1.06 -10.58
C VAL A 57 31.70 0.20 -9.53
N GLU A 58 32.06 0.79 -8.40
CA GLU A 58 32.58 0.10 -7.23
C GLU A 58 31.45 -0.66 -6.53
N LEU A 59 31.59 -1.99 -6.42
CA LEU A 59 30.64 -2.82 -5.70
C LEU A 59 31.09 -3.00 -4.25
N VAL A 60 30.28 -2.54 -3.31
CA VAL A 60 30.46 -2.74 -1.87
C VAL A 60 29.58 -3.91 -1.43
N PHE A 61 30.18 -5.01 -0.97
CA PHE A 61 29.42 -6.13 -0.42
C PHE A 61 29.10 -5.89 1.05
N ALA A 62 27.82 -5.75 1.39
CA ALA A 62 27.38 -5.60 2.76
C ALA A 62 26.92 -6.93 3.38
N LEU A 63 27.07 -7.07 4.68
CA LEU A 63 26.54 -8.19 5.46
C LEU A 63 25.87 -7.69 6.74
N SER A 64 24.65 -8.17 7.00
CA SER A 64 23.85 -7.81 8.19
C SER A 64 23.88 -8.94 9.22
N ALA A 65 24.93 -9.00 10.04
CA ALA A 65 25.11 -10.08 11.03
C ALA A 65 24.49 -9.79 12.41
N GLY A 66 24.03 -8.56 12.66
CA GLY A 66 23.69 -8.12 14.01
C GLY A 66 22.45 -8.73 14.67
N GLN A 67 21.58 -9.42 13.92
CA GLN A 67 20.30 -9.92 14.44
C GLN A 67 20.46 -11.08 15.44
N ASP A 68 21.45 -11.94 15.24
CA ASP A 68 21.65 -13.14 16.05
C ASP A 68 23.14 -13.49 16.28
N MET A 69 24.07 -12.59 15.96
CA MET A 69 25.49 -12.79 16.25
C MET A 69 25.76 -12.73 17.76
N VAL A 70 26.52 -13.70 18.26
CA VAL A 70 27.14 -13.61 19.59
C VAL A 70 28.53 -12.99 19.41
N PHE A 71 28.68 -11.71 19.77
CA PHE A 71 29.88 -10.93 19.46
C PHE A 71 31.15 -11.50 20.08
N SER A 72 31.06 -12.19 21.22
CA SER A 72 32.17 -12.84 21.94
C SER A 72 32.51 -14.24 21.41
N SER A 73 31.66 -14.82 20.56
CA SER A 73 31.86 -16.17 20.02
C SER A 73 32.95 -16.18 18.96
N ALA A 74 34.04 -16.91 19.22
CA ALA A 74 35.10 -17.15 18.25
C ALA A 74 34.59 -17.87 16.99
N SER A 75 33.59 -18.74 17.14
CA SER A 75 32.96 -19.44 16.01
C SER A 75 32.22 -18.47 15.09
N ASP A 76 31.41 -17.56 15.64
CA ASP A 76 30.67 -16.58 14.84
C ASP A 76 31.63 -15.62 14.11
N ARG A 77 32.67 -15.15 14.80
CA ARG A 77 33.73 -14.32 14.19
C ARG A 77 34.44 -15.04 13.04
N LEU A 78 34.74 -16.33 13.21
CA LEU A 78 35.37 -17.14 12.17
C LEU A 78 34.44 -17.32 10.95
N LEU A 79 33.16 -17.61 11.17
CA LEU A 79 32.17 -17.76 10.10
C LEU A 79 31.98 -16.45 9.34
N LEU A 80 31.93 -15.31 10.03
CA LEU A 80 31.88 -13.98 9.44
C LEU A 80 33.08 -13.77 8.49
N GLN A 81 34.30 -14.01 8.99
CA GLN A 81 35.50 -13.84 8.19
C GLN A 81 35.55 -14.81 7.00
N ARG A 82 35.12 -16.06 7.16
CA ARG A 82 35.05 -17.04 6.06
C ARG A 82 34.11 -16.55 4.96
N LYS A 83 32.92 -16.04 5.32
CA LYS A 83 31.96 -15.48 4.38
C LYS A 83 32.53 -14.27 3.62
N LEU A 84 33.14 -13.32 4.34
CA LEU A 84 33.75 -12.14 3.72
C LEU A 84 34.92 -12.51 2.79
N ARG A 85 35.80 -13.43 3.21
CA ARG A 85 36.90 -13.92 2.37
C ARG A 85 36.42 -14.69 1.13
N GLN A 86 35.31 -15.41 1.24
CA GLN A 86 34.68 -16.06 0.08
C GLN A 86 34.28 -15.03 -0.98
N VAL A 87 33.66 -13.92 -0.56
CA VAL A 87 33.28 -12.83 -1.47
C VAL A 87 34.49 -12.05 -1.98
N ALA A 88 35.53 -11.88 -1.16
CA ALA A 88 36.80 -11.31 -1.60
C ALA A 88 37.45 -12.17 -2.71
N ALA A 89 37.46 -13.50 -2.55
CA ALA A 89 37.96 -14.43 -3.55
C ALA A 89 37.14 -14.41 -4.86
N ALA A 90 35.86 -14.02 -4.80
CA ALA A 90 35.02 -13.78 -5.97
C ALA A 90 35.34 -12.46 -6.70
N GLY A 91 36.27 -11.65 -6.18
CA GLY A 91 36.78 -10.42 -6.82
C GLY A 91 36.30 -9.11 -6.18
N CYS A 92 35.59 -9.15 -5.05
CA CYS A 92 35.14 -7.95 -4.35
C CYS A 92 36.26 -7.35 -3.50
N SER A 93 36.44 -6.03 -3.56
CA SER A 93 37.48 -5.31 -2.81
C SER A 93 36.94 -4.41 -1.69
N SER A 94 35.62 -4.24 -1.61
CA SER A 94 34.99 -3.20 -0.80
C SER A 94 33.82 -3.81 -0.02
N PHE A 95 33.75 -3.54 1.29
CA PHE A 95 32.88 -4.28 2.20
C PHE A 95 32.10 -3.38 3.14
N ALA A 96 31.00 -3.88 3.70
CA ALA A 96 30.26 -3.23 4.77
C ALA A 96 29.74 -4.22 5.81
N LEU A 97 29.72 -3.83 7.07
CA LEU A 97 29.00 -4.54 8.14
C LEU A 97 27.85 -3.68 8.64
N LEU A 98 26.66 -4.27 8.68
CA LEU A 98 25.43 -3.55 9.02
C LEU A 98 24.86 -4.06 10.35
N PHE A 99 24.67 -3.12 11.28
CA PHE A 99 24.07 -3.35 12.60
C PHE A 99 22.82 -2.50 12.82
N ASP A 100 22.10 -2.18 11.74
CA ASP A 100 20.81 -1.48 11.75
C ASP A 100 19.64 -2.44 12.03
N ASP A 101 18.56 -1.93 12.62
CA ASP A 101 17.35 -2.69 12.97
C ASP A 101 17.62 -3.95 13.82
N VAL A 102 18.43 -3.80 14.87
CA VAL A 102 18.76 -4.87 15.82
C VAL A 102 18.43 -4.46 17.25
N ASP A 103 18.31 -5.46 18.14
CA ASP A 103 18.11 -5.20 19.57
C ASP A 103 19.34 -4.45 20.13
N PRO A 104 19.15 -3.32 20.84
CA PRO A 104 20.26 -2.59 21.46
C PRO A 104 20.90 -3.32 22.66
N GLY A 105 20.32 -4.43 23.12
CA GLY A 105 20.80 -5.25 24.21
C GLY A 105 21.86 -6.27 23.82
N LEU A 106 22.90 -6.41 24.65
CA LEU A 106 23.83 -7.54 24.56
C LEU A 106 23.20 -8.82 25.14
N CYS A 107 23.49 -9.96 24.51
CA CYS A 107 23.18 -11.27 25.06
C CYS A 107 24.03 -11.57 26.31
N GLN A 108 23.66 -12.59 27.09
CA GLN A 108 24.34 -12.91 28.36
C GLN A 108 25.84 -13.18 28.19
N ALA A 109 26.23 -13.92 27.15
CA ALA A 109 27.64 -14.21 26.86
C ALA A 109 28.44 -12.93 26.56
N ASP A 110 27.86 -12.02 25.78
CA ASP A 110 28.56 -10.79 25.38
C ASP A 110 28.70 -9.79 26.52
N ARG A 111 27.74 -9.74 27.44
CA ARG A 111 27.84 -8.88 28.65
C ARG A 111 29.01 -9.24 29.55
N ALA A 112 29.48 -10.49 29.51
CA ALA A 112 30.63 -10.93 30.29
C ALA A 112 31.96 -10.44 29.70
N VAL A 113 31.98 -10.04 28.43
CA VAL A 113 33.20 -9.69 27.69
C VAL A 113 33.24 -8.21 27.32
N PHE A 114 32.12 -7.65 26.87
CA PHE A 114 32.05 -6.29 26.36
C PHE A 114 31.30 -5.37 27.33
N PRO A 115 31.88 -4.21 27.68
CA PRO A 115 31.19 -3.23 28.52
C PRO A 115 29.98 -2.57 27.83
N SER A 116 29.94 -2.56 26.50
CA SER A 116 28.88 -1.93 25.71
C SER A 116 28.69 -2.59 24.35
N LEU A 117 27.50 -2.38 23.75
CA LEU A 117 27.20 -2.84 22.39
C LEU A 117 28.14 -2.20 21.36
N ALA A 118 28.43 -0.91 21.49
CA ALA A 118 29.33 -0.19 20.59
C ALA A 118 30.72 -0.83 20.54
N GLN A 119 31.29 -1.20 21.70
CA GLN A 119 32.58 -1.88 21.78
C GLN A 119 32.54 -3.30 21.21
N ALA A 120 31.45 -4.04 21.44
CA ALA A 120 31.26 -5.37 20.86
C ALA A 120 31.24 -5.32 19.33
N GLN A 121 30.46 -4.41 18.75
CA GLN A 121 30.35 -4.22 17.30
C GLN A 121 31.65 -3.68 16.70
N ALA A 122 32.28 -2.67 17.33
CA ALA A 122 33.57 -2.13 16.89
C ALA A 122 34.67 -3.20 16.92
N SER A 123 34.70 -4.05 17.95
CA SER A 123 35.63 -5.18 18.06
C SER A 123 35.51 -6.13 16.86
N VAL A 124 34.28 -6.55 16.53
CA VAL A 124 34.02 -7.42 15.37
C VAL A 124 34.41 -6.74 14.06
N ALA A 125 34.00 -5.49 13.87
CA ALA A 125 34.28 -4.75 12.64
C ALA A 125 35.78 -4.51 12.42
N ASN A 126 36.50 -4.12 13.47
CA ASN A 126 37.95 -3.92 13.42
C ASN A 126 38.69 -5.21 13.09
N GLU A 127 38.26 -6.35 13.64
CA GLU A 127 38.85 -7.65 13.34
C GLU A 127 38.60 -8.05 11.88
N ALA A 128 37.36 -7.92 11.40
CA ALA A 128 36.99 -8.20 10.00
C ALA A 128 37.76 -7.31 9.01
N TYR A 129 37.85 -6.01 9.30
CA TYR A 129 38.60 -5.04 8.49
C TYR A 129 40.08 -5.42 8.36
N ARG A 130 40.74 -5.76 9.48
CA ARG A 130 42.15 -6.23 9.46
C ARG A 130 42.30 -7.56 8.74
N ALA A 131 41.37 -8.49 8.95
CA ALA A 131 41.38 -9.82 8.35
C ALA A 131 41.25 -9.80 6.81
N LEU A 132 40.67 -8.73 6.26
CA LEU A 132 40.58 -8.46 4.82
C LEU A 132 41.74 -7.63 4.27
N GLY A 133 42.75 -7.31 5.10
CA GLY A 133 43.90 -6.51 4.67
C GLY A 133 43.63 -5.01 4.60
N GLN A 134 42.68 -4.50 5.39
CA GLN A 134 42.35 -3.07 5.49
C GLN A 134 41.95 -2.45 4.14
N PRO A 135 40.86 -2.94 3.51
CA PRO A 135 40.44 -2.45 2.20
C PRO A 135 40.14 -0.94 2.21
N PRO A 136 40.36 -0.22 1.09
CA PRO A 136 40.20 1.23 1.03
C PRO A 136 38.76 1.70 1.30
N VAL A 137 37.78 0.83 1.05
CA VAL A 137 36.36 1.05 1.37
C VAL A 137 35.89 -0.09 2.26
N PHE A 138 35.73 0.24 3.55
CA PHE A 138 35.04 -0.59 4.53
C PHE A 138 34.04 0.27 5.28
N LEU A 139 32.75 -0.08 5.22
CA LEU A 139 31.68 0.70 5.84
C LEU A 139 31.10 -0.01 7.06
N PHE A 140 30.64 0.78 8.02
CA PHE A 140 29.97 0.31 9.21
C PHE A 140 28.63 1.04 9.35
N CYS A 141 27.52 0.31 9.39
CA CYS A 141 26.22 0.89 9.74
C CYS A 141 25.94 0.70 11.22
N PRO A 142 25.90 1.78 12.03
CA PRO A 142 25.61 1.69 13.45
C PRO A 142 24.15 1.29 13.73
N THR A 143 23.88 0.88 14.97
CA THR A 143 22.52 0.67 15.47
C THR A 143 21.79 1.99 15.66
N GLU A 144 22.48 3.01 16.19
CA GLU A 144 22.01 4.40 16.18
C GLU A 144 22.50 5.08 14.90
N TYR A 145 21.79 4.91 13.78
CA TYR A 145 22.19 5.42 12.44
C TYR A 145 21.50 6.72 12.00
N CYS A 146 20.71 7.33 12.89
CA CYS A 146 20.08 8.63 12.70
C CYS A 146 19.95 9.36 14.04
N SER A 147 19.77 10.69 14.01
CA SER A 147 19.71 11.47 15.25
C SER A 147 18.53 11.08 16.14
N ALA A 148 17.38 10.72 15.54
CA ALA A 148 16.19 10.30 16.28
C ALA A 148 16.37 8.97 17.06
N LEU A 149 17.36 8.15 16.69
CA LEU A 149 17.71 6.93 17.42
C LEU A 149 18.72 7.18 18.54
N CYS A 150 19.36 8.36 18.58
CA CYS A 150 20.34 8.71 19.58
C CYS A 150 19.66 9.23 20.85
N SER A 151 20.05 8.70 22.02
CA SER A 151 19.53 9.16 23.31
C SER A 151 20.64 9.74 24.20
N PRO A 152 20.51 10.99 24.70
CA PRO A 152 19.46 11.97 24.42
C PRO A 152 19.66 12.76 23.10
N SER A 153 20.86 12.74 22.54
CA SER A 153 21.23 13.41 21.28
C SER A 153 22.49 12.74 20.70
N PRO A 154 22.85 12.98 19.42
CA PRO A 154 24.06 12.40 18.82
C PRO A 154 25.33 12.68 19.64
N SER A 155 25.59 13.95 20.01
CA SER A 155 26.79 14.35 20.77
C SER A 155 26.89 13.75 22.17
N ARG A 156 25.77 13.29 22.74
CA ARG A 156 25.68 12.74 24.10
C ARG A 156 25.38 11.25 24.13
N SER A 157 25.23 10.62 22.96
CA SER A 157 25.04 9.18 22.86
C SER A 157 26.31 8.48 23.32
N ARG A 158 26.18 7.68 24.39
CA ARG A 158 27.27 6.82 24.86
C ARG A 158 27.69 5.81 23.78
N TYR A 159 26.72 5.33 23.00
CA TYR A 159 26.97 4.40 21.91
C TYR A 159 27.84 5.05 20.83
N LEU A 160 27.49 6.24 20.34
CA LEU A 160 28.28 6.94 19.31
C LEU A 160 29.64 7.41 19.82
N LEU A 161 29.72 7.89 21.06
CA LEU A 161 31.00 8.28 21.68
C LEU A 161 31.97 7.10 21.74
N SER A 162 31.51 5.94 22.20
CA SER A 162 32.33 4.72 22.21
C SER A 162 32.67 4.25 20.80
N LEU A 163 31.71 4.27 19.87
CA LEU A 163 31.94 3.85 18.50
C LEU A 163 32.99 4.72 17.78
N GLY A 164 32.91 6.04 17.93
CA GLY A 164 33.86 6.99 17.34
C GLY A 164 35.29 6.80 17.86
N GLN A 165 35.44 6.42 19.13
CA GLN A 165 36.74 6.15 19.75
C GLN A 165 37.33 4.77 19.36
N GLU A 166 36.49 3.74 19.32
CA GLU A 166 36.93 2.33 19.22
C GLU A 166 37.06 1.85 17.77
N LEU A 167 36.23 2.36 16.86
CA LEU A 167 36.22 1.93 15.46
C LEU A 167 37.42 2.52 14.72
N LEU A 168 38.20 1.68 14.03
CA LEU A 168 39.42 2.08 13.33
C LEU A 168 39.15 3.22 12.32
N PRO A 169 40.08 4.19 12.18
CA PRO A 169 39.86 5.41 11.40
C PRO A 169 39.69 5.16 9.89
N GLY A 170 40.16 4.02 9.38
CA GLY A 170 39.94 3.61 7.98
C GLY A 170 38.53 3.13 7.67
N ILE A 171 37.70 2.88 8.69
CA ILE A 171 36.33 2.41 8.54
C ILE A 171 35.38 3.62 8.45
N GLY A 172 34.67 3.73 7.33
CA GLY A 172 33.63 4.73 7.13
C GLY A 172 32.37 4.38 7.93
N ILE A 173 31.69 5.40 8.47
CA ILE A 173 30.46 5.22 9.25
C ILE A 173 29.27 5.72 8.44
N ILE A 174 28.25 4.87 8.30
CA ILE A 174 27.01 5.19 7.61
C ILE A 174 26.11 6.04 8.51
N TRP A 175 25.43 7.03 7.92
CA TRP A 175 24.48 7.89 8.60
C TRP A 175 23.30 8.25 7.69
N THR A 176 22.08 8.33 8.23
CA THR A 176 20.87 8.64 7.44
C THR A 176 20.35 10.07 7.65
N GLY A 177 20.94 10.81 8.59
CA GLY A 177 20.58 12.19 8.93
C GLY A 177 19.80 12.31 10.23
N PRO A 178 18.99 13.37 10.42
CA PRO A 178 18.18 13.55 11.63
C PRO A 178 17.15 12.44 11.83
N LYS A 179 16.71 11.78 10.76
CA LYS A 179 15.67 10.75 10.75
C LYS A 179 16.06 9.57 9.89
N VAL A 180 15.30 8.48 9.99
CA VAL A 180 15.46 7.34 9.07
C VAL A 180 15.22 7.81 7.64
N VAL A 181 14.14 8.57 7.40
CA VAL A 181 13.88 9.25 6.12
C VAL A 181 14.04 10.75 6.32
N SER A 182 15.24 11.29 6.11
CA SER A 182 15.48 12.72 6.35
C SER A 182 14.83 13.60 5.28
N ARG A 183 13.99 14.57 5.69
CA ARG A 183 13.42 15.58 4.78
C ARG A 183 14.50 16.48 4.20
N GLU A 184 15.39 16.95 5.06
CA GLU A 184 16.52 17.82 4.71
C GLU A 184 17.80 17.32 5.40
N LEU A 185 18.94 17.54 4.75
CA LEU A 185 20.27 17.45 5.34
C LEU A 185 20.99 18.76 5.09
N SER A 186 21.70 19.26 6.09
CA SER A 186 22.51 20.47 5.98
C SER A 186 23.88 20.26 6.61
N PRO A 187 24.89 21.07 6.21
CA PRO A 187 26.20 21.05 6.87
C PRO A 187 26.11 21.19 8.39
N VAL A 188 25.24 22.09 8.87
CA VAL A 188 25.03 22.33 10.31
C VAL A 188 24.51 21.09 11.03
N LEU A 189 23.58 20.35 10.42
CA LEU A 189 23.07 19.10 11.01
C LEU A 189 24.12 17.99 11.08
N LEU A 190 25.15 18.04 10.22
CA LEU A 190 26.24 17.05 10.23
C LEU A 190 27.37 17.40 11.21
N GLU A 191 27.52 18.65 11.62
CA GLU A 191 28.59 19.08 12.55
C GLU A 191 28.60 18.28 13.85
N GLU A 192 27.41 18.07 14.44
CA GLU A 192 27.29 17.31 15.68
C GLU A 192 27.74 15.85 15.49
N VAL A 193 27.36 15.25 14.36
CA VAL A 193 27.63 13.85 14.05
C VAL A 193 29.09 13.65 13.69
N GLU A 194 29.68 14.53 12.88
CA GLU A 194 31.11 14.52 12.58
C GLU A 194 31.96 14.66 13.85
N GLY A 195 31.54 15.54 14.77
CA GLY A 195 32.21 15.76 16.05
C GLY A 195 32.23 14.51 16.94
N VAL A 196 31.10 13.80 17.06
CA VAL A 196 31.03 12.58 17.90
C VAL A 196 31.70 11.37 17.25
N LEU A 197 31.61 11.23 15.92
CA LEU A 197 32.22 10.11 15.19
C LEU A 197 33.72 10.30 14.93
N GLY A 198 34.21 11.55 14.98
CA GLY A 198 35.60 11.91 14.67
C GLY A 198 35.98 11.71 13.20
N ARG A 199 34.99 11.66 12.29
CA ARG A 199 35.17 11.50 10.83
C ARG A 199 33.92 11.89 10.06
N SER A 200 34.10 12.27 8.80
CA SER A 200 33.00 12.51 7.87
C SER A 200 32.19 11.23 7.60
N PRO A 201 30.85 11.26 7.74
CA PRO A 201 30.02 10.10 7.50
C PRO A 201 29.85 9.81 6.00
N VAL A 202 29.41 8.60 5.68
CA VAL A 202 28.81 8.23 4.40
C VAL A 202 27.30 8.32 4.57
N ILE A 203 26.63 9.14 3.77
CA ILE A 203 25.16 9.23 3.85
C ILE A 203 24.54 8.00 3.20
N TRP A 204 23.66 7.31 3.93
CA TRP A 204 22.69 6.38 3.37
C TRP A 204 21.35 7.11 3.29
N ASP A 205 20.98 7.52 2.09
CA ASP A 205 19.83 8.40 1.88
C ASP A 205 18.57 7.59 1.56
N ASN A 206 17.62 7.60 2.50
CA ASN A 206 16.32 6.92 2.35
C ASN A 206 15.22 7.83 1.77
N LEU A 207 15.55 8.98 1.16
CA LEU A 207 14.55 9.89 0.58
C LEU A 207 13.58 9.21 -0.39
N TYR A 208 13.96 8.08 -1.00
CA TYR A 208 13.11 7.33 -1.94
C TYR A 208 12.80 5.91 -1.49
N ALA A 209 13.23 5.50 -0.30
CA ALA A 209 12.89 4.19 0.23
C ALA A 209 11.35 4.09 0.38
N ASN A 210 10.76 2.97 -0.07
CA ASN A 210 9.31 2.74 -0.01
C ASN A 210 8.93 1.38 0.59
N ASP A 211 9.91 0.63 1.09
CA ASP A 211 9.74 -0.64 1.79
C ASP A 211 8.83 -0.54 3.04
N TYR A 212 8.85 0.60 3.72
CA TYR A 212 7.99 0.87 4.87
C TYR A 212 6.50 1.06 4.52
N ASP A 213 6.14 1.32 3.26
CA ASP A 213 4.74 1.45 2.81
C ASP A 213 4.56 1.06 1.34
N CYS A 214 4.12 -0.17 1.12
CA CYS A 214 3.82 -0.78 -0.19
C CYS A 214 2.70 -0.09 -1.01
N ARG A 215 2.11 1.01 -0.52
CA ARG A 215 1.18 1.87 -1.27
C ARG A 215 1.84 3.14 -1.79
N ARG A 216 3.12 3.35 -1.51
CA ARG A 216 3.87 4.54 -1.90
C ARG A 216 5.00 4.20 -2.87
N VAL A 217 5.24 5.12 -3.77
CA VAL A 217 6.37 5.12 -4.70
C VAL A 217 6.74 6.59 -4.93
N PHE A 218 8.02 6.86 -5.15
CA PHE A 218 8.59 8.20 -5.19
C PHE A 218 9.37 8.42 -6.47
N LEU A 219 8.87 9.34 -7.30
CA LEU A 219 9.34 9.63 -8.65
C LEU A 219 9.83 11.08 -8.78
N GLY A 220 9.78 11.87 -7.70
CA GLY A 220 10.20 13.27 -7.68
C GLY A 220 11.73 13.47 -7.75
N PRO A 221 12.19 14.72 -7.89
CA PRO A 221 13.61 15.04 -8.01
C PRO A 221 14.35 15.00 -6.67
N PHE A 222 15.65 14.70 -6.72
CA PHE A 222 16.51 14.67 -5.53
C PHE A 222 16.54 16.09 -4.93
N THR A 223 16.26 16.23 -3.64
CA THR A 223 16.11 17.56 -3.01
C THR A 223 16.36 17.52 -1.51
N GLY A 224 16.40 18.70 -0.87
CA GLY A 224 16.64 18.86 0.57
C GLY A 224 18.10 18.62 0.98
N ARG A 225 19.02 18.47 0.01
CA ARG A 225 20.47 18.35 0.24
C ARG A 225 21.16 19.41 -0.60
N PRO A 226 21.74 20.48 -0.01
CA PRO A 226 22.45 21.48 -0.80
C PRO A 226 23.70 20.84 -1.46
N PRO A 227 24.06 21.19 -2.70
CA PRO A 227 25.25 20.62 -3.38
C PRO A 227 26.55 20.76 -2.57
N GLY A 228 26.70 21.86 -1.85
CA GLY A 228 27.84 22.09 -0.94
C GLY A 228 27.96 21.07 0.19
N LEU A 229 26.94 20.24 0.46
CA LEU A 229 27.02 19.15 1.43
C LEU A 229 28.08 18.12 1.04
N MET A 230 28.27 17.86 -0.25
CA MET A 230 29.16 16.79 -0.75
C MET A 230 30.61 16.95 -0.26
N SER A 231 31.10 18.18 -0.05
CA SER A 231 32.47 18.43 0.42
C SER A 231 32.72 17.99 1.86
N ARG A 232 31.66 17.82 2.64
CA ARG A 232 31.71 17.34 4.04
C ARG A 232 31.47 15.84 4.17
N LEU A 233 31.05 15.19 3.10
CA LEU A 233 30.71 13.77 3.09
C LEU A 233 31.87 12.93 2.58
N ARG A 234 32.01 11.73 3.15
CA ARG A 234 32.88 10.69 2.55
C ARG A 234 32.23 10.05 1.33
N GLY A 235 30.90 10.06 1.27
CA GLY A 235 30.11 9.55 0.16
C GLY A 235 28.61 9.68 0.42
N LEU A 236 27.80 9.44 -0.61
CA LEU A 236 26.35 9.38 -0.51
C LEU A 236 25.86 8.17 -1.31
N LEU A 237 25.15 7.27 -0.64
CA LEU A 237 24.50 6.08 -1.17
C LEU A 237 23.00 6.29 -1.11
N LEU A 238 22.33 6.27 -2.26
CA LEU A 238 20.88 6.34 -2.33
C LEU A 238 20.29 4.95 -2.09
N ASN A 239 19.35 4.83 -1.15
CA ASN A 239 18.47 3.69 -1.00
C ASN A 239 17.11 4.03 -1.62
N PRO A 240 16.84 3.59 -2.86
CA PRO A 240 15.73 4.09 -3.64
C PRO A 240 14.47 3.22 -3.48
N ASN A 241 13.51 3.35 -4.39
CA ASN A 241 12.31 2.48 -4.39
C ASN A 241 12.71 1.03 -4.66
N GLY A 242 11.91 0.07 -4.19
CA GLY A 242 12.07 -1.35 -4.52
C GLY A 242 11.92 -1.63 -6.02
N GLU A 243 11.05 -0.88 -6.69
CA GLU A 243 10.78 -0.96 -8.12
C GLU A 243 11.88 -0.27 -8.95
N LEU A 244 12.63 -1.02 -9.77
CA LEU A 244 13.76 -0.45 -10.52
C LEU A 244 13.32 0.67 -11.46
N GLN A 245 12.21 0.51 -12.19
CA GLN A 245 11.79 1.51 -13.17
C GLN A 245 11.34 2.82 -12.51
N ALA A 246 10.95 2.80 -11.23
CA ALA A 246 10.64 4.00 -10.46
C ALA A 246 11.88 4.86 -10.17
N ASN A 247 13.08 4.29 -10.29
CA ASN A 247 14.33 4.92 -9.87
C ASN A 247 15.04 5.72 -10.96
N TYR A 248 14.45 5.85 -12.15
CA TYR A 248 15.04 6.62 -13.25
C TYR A 248 15.22 8.11 -12.86
N VAL A 249 14.16 8.78 -12.40
CA VAL A 249 14.23 10.19 -11.98
C VAL A 249 15.10 10.38 -10.73
N PRO A 250 14.94 9.59 -9.65
CA PRO A 250 15.82 9.67 -8.47
C PRO A 250 17.32 9.60 -8.80
N LEU A 251 17.73 8.64 -9.62
CA LEU A 251 19.14 8.45 -9.97
C LEU A 251 19.65 9.50 -10.96
N HIS A 252 18.83 9.90 -11.94
CA HIS A 252 19.18 10.96 -12.88
C HIS A 252 19.43 12.28 -12.15
N THR A 253 18.49 12.66 -11.27
CA THR A 253 18.56 13.93 -10.55
C THR A 253 19.69 13.93 -9.50
N LEU A 254 19.97 12.80 -8.86
CA LEU A 254 21.18 12.64 -8.03
C LEU A 254 22.48 12.84 -8.84
N GLY A 255 22.57 12.28 -10.04
CA GLY A 255 23.73 12.50 -10.92
C GLY A 255 23.89 13.97 -11.34
N THR A 256 22.78 14.66 -11.63
CA THR A 256 22.79 16.11 -11.87
C THR A 256 23.25 16.89 -10.65
N TRP A 257 22.73 16.57 -9.46
CA TRP A 257 23.15 17.16 -8.19
C TRP A 257 24.66 16.98 -7.93
N LEU A 258 25.19 15.79 -8.17
CA LEU A 258 26.62 15.50 -7.98
C LEU A 258 27.51 16.32 -8.93
N ARG A 259 27.08 16.52 -10.18
CA ARG A 259 27.80 17.36 -11.16
C ARG A 259 27.84 18.82 -10.74
N CYS A 260 26.73 19.37 -10.24
CA CYS A 260 26.70 20.72 -9.67
C CYS A 260 27.65 20.83 -8.47
N SER A 261 27.64 19.82 -7.59
CA SER A 261 28.51 19.78 -6.40
C SER A 261 30.00 19.80 -6.74
N ARG A 262 30.42 19.17 -7.85
CA ARG A 262 31.83 19.15 -8.30
C ARG A 262 32.28 20.46 -8.96
N ARG A 263 31.37 21.20 -9.59
CA ARG A 263 31.71 22.46 -10.29
C ARG A 263 31.96 23.62 -9.33
N GLY A 264 31.26 23.67 -8.19
CA GLY A 264 31.53 24.66 -7.13
C GLY A 264 32.81 24.42 -6.30
N HIS A 265 33.69 23.50 -6.74
CA HIS A 265 34.96 23.17 -6.09
C HIS A 265 36.16 23.23 -7.08
N GLY A 266 35.95 23.75 -8.29
CA GLY A 266 37.05 23.98 -9.24
C GLY A 266 38.01 25.03 -8.70
N VAL A 267 39.26 24.64 -8.43
CA VAL A 267 40.38 25.58 -8.30
C VAL A 267 40.48 26.32 -9.62
N HIS A 268 40.30 27.64 -9.61
CA HIS A 268 40.60 28.48 -10.76
C HIS A 268 42.07 28.28 -11.16
N THR A 269 42.32 27.58 -12.26
CA THR A 269 43.55 27.75 -13.01
C THR A 269 43.48 29.12 -13.67
N GLU A 270 44.56 29.90 -13.59
CA GLU A 270 44.64 31.33 -13.98
C GLU A 270 44.27 31.64 -15.45
N GLU A 271 43.99 30.63 -16.28
CA GLU A 271 43.60 30.81 -17.70
C GLU A 271 42.09 31.05 -17.93
N ASP A 272 41.20 30.79 -16.96
CA ASP A 272 39.74 30.97 -17.12
C ASP A 272 39.20 32.32 -16.60
N ALA A 273 40.07 33.21 -16.12
CA ALA A 273 39.66 34.48 -15.48
C ALA A 273 39.11 35.56 -16.44
N ALA A 274 38.97 35.27 -17.74
CA ALA A 274 38.61 36.27 -18.75
C ALA A 274 37.20 36.12 -19.36
N ALA A 275 36.34 35.23 -18.85
CA ALA A 275 34.99 35.06 -19.38
C ALA A 275 33.92 34.99 -18.26
N GLU A 276 33.19 36.10 -18.16
CA GLU A 276 31.77 36.16 -17.79
C GLU A 276 31.38 36.08 -16.30
N THR A 277 30.77 37.19 -15.86
CA THR A 277 29.78 37.29 -14.77
C THR A 277 28.54 36.45 -15.07
N GLN A 278 28.67 35.13 -15.07
CA GLN A 278 27.54 34.19 -15.04
C GLN A 278 27.44 33.62 -13.62
N GLU A 279 26.27 33.78 -12.99
CA GLU A 279 25.94 33.15 -11.72
C GLU A 279 26.33 31.67 -11.74
N GLU A 280 27.10 31.21 -10.75
CA GLU A 280 27.46 29.80 -10.65
C GLU A 280 26.20 28.93 -10.73
N PRO A 281 26.16 27.89 -11.60
CA PRO A 281 24.94 27.12 -11.82
C PRO A 281 24.61 26.29 -10.57
N SER A 282 23.72 26.84 -9.74
CA SER A 282 23.16 26.17 -8.58
C SER A 282 22.25 25.01 -9.00
N TYR A 283 22.20 23.94 -8.20
CA TYR A 283 21.30 22.83 -8.48
C TYR A 283 19.85 23.25 -8.26
N SER A 284 19.03 23.21 -9.32
CA SER A 284 17.58 23.38 -9.26
C SER A 284 16.88 22.03 -9.39
N PRO A 285 16.13 21.56 -8.36
CA PRO A 285 15.39 20.32 -8.43
C PRO A 285 14.39 20.27 -9.60
N GLN A 286 13.78 21.42 -9.95
CA GLN A 286 12.78 21.47 -11.03
C GLN A 286 13.45 21.34 -12.40
N GLU A 287 14.57 22.02 -12.64
CA GLU A 287 15.30 21.89 -13.90
C GLU A 287 15.86 20.48 -14.07
N ALA A 288 16.38 19.90 -12.99
CA ALA A 288 16.85 18.51 -12.99
C ALA A 288 15.71 17.52 -13.28
N LEU A 289 14.50 17.78 -12.74
CA LEU A 289 13.31 17.00 -13.03
C LEU A 289 12.93 17.11 -14.51
N ASP A 290 12.87 18.31 -15.07
CA ASP A 290 12.50 18.55 -16.47
C ASP A 290 13.44 17.81 -17.43
N GLN A 291 14.75 17.81 -17.14
CA GLN A 291 15.73 17.03 -17.90
C GLN A 291 15.51 15.52 -17.74
N ALA A 292 15.27 15.05 -16.51
CA ALA A 292 15.03 13.64 -16.23
C ALA A 292 13.78 13.12 -16.96
N LEU A 293 12.69 13.89 -16.95
CA LEU A 293 11.43 13.57 -17.63
C LEU A 293 11.63 13.42 -19.14
N CYS A 294 12.37 14.34 -19.76
CA CYS A 294 12.68 14.26 -21.19
C CYS A 294 13.44 12.96 -21.52
N GLY A 295 14.45 12.62 -20.72
CA GLY A 295 15.21 11.38 -20.89
C GLY A 295 14.35 10.13 -20.65
N TRP A 296 13.51 10.13 -19.62
CA TRP A 296 12.71 8.98 -19.25
C TRP A 296 11.65 8.64 -20.31
N VAL A 297 11.01 9.65 -20.90
CA VAL A 297 10.09 9.46 -22.04
C VAL A 297 10.81 8.77 -23.21
N GLY A 298 12.08 9.11 -23.46
CA GLY A 298 12.92 8.43 -24.45
C GLY A 298 13.14 6.96 -24.11
N GLU A 299 13.55 6.66 -22.87
CA GLU A 299 13.78 5.30 -22.38
C GLU A 299 12.50 4.44 -22.46
N ILE A 300 11.35 4.97 -22.03
CA ILE A 300 10.05 4.28 -22.07
C ILE A 300 9.67 3.90 -23.52
N ARG A 301 9.96 4.78 -24.48
CA ARG A 301 9.65 4.53 -25.90
C ARG A 301 10.60 3.55 -26.57
N GLN A 302 11.85 3.47 -26.10
CA GLN A 302 12.87 2.58 -26.66
C GLN A 302 12.75 1.14 -26.17
N GLN A 303 12.03 0.88 -25.07
CA GLN A 303 11.74 -0.48 -24.61
C GLN A 303 10.79 -1.16 -25.61
N VAL A 304 11.39 -1.88 -26.57
CA VAL A 304 10.72 -2.61 -27.66
C VAL A 304 9.78 -3.67 -27.08
N PRO A 305 8.57 -3.87 -27.63
CA PRO A 305 7.80 -5.08 -27.35
C PRO A 305 8.57 -6.30 -27.89
N ASP A 306 8.93 -7.25 -27.02
CA ASP A 306 9.60 -8.49 -27.43
C ASP A 306 8.94 -9.09 -28.69
N PRO A 307 9.69 -9.41 -29.76
CA PRO A 307 9.15 -10.12 -30.91
C PRO A 307 9.04 -11.62 -30.58
N ALA A 308 8.27 -11.98 -29.56
CA ALA A 308 7.90 -13.35 -29.21
C ALA A 308 6.79 -13.37 -28.15
N GLY A 309 5.62 -12.84 -28.50
CA GLY A 309 4.37 -13.42 -28.01
C GLY A 309 3.85 -14.33 -29.10
N SER A 310 4.22 -15.62 -29.08
CA SER A 310 3.34 -16.63 -29.66
C SER A 310 1.93 -16.34 -29.10
N PRO A 311 0.87 -16.34 -29.93
CA PRO A 311 -0.48 -16.14 -29.42
C PRO A 311 -0.63 -17.11 -28.24
N GLU A 312 -0.98 -16.56 -27.08
CA GLU A 312 -1.39 -17.35 -25.94
C GLU A 312 -2.30 -18.44 -26.50
N GLU A 313 -1.90 -19.71 -26.35
CA GLU A 313 -2.81 -20.81 -26.58
C GLU A 313 -4.00 -20.54 -25.66
N MET A 314 -5.06 -19.99 -26.26
CA MET A 314 -6.40 -20.19 -25.76
C MET A 314 -6.51 -21.70 -25.62
N VAL A 315 -6.50 -22.16 -24.36
CA VAL A 315 -7.12 -23.43 -24.02
C VAL A 315 -8.57 -23.25 -24.47
N SER A 316 -8.85 -23.74 -25.67
CA SER A 316 -10.19 -23.91 -26.18
C SER A 316 -10.85 -24.93 -25.26
N GLU A 317 -11.71 -24.46 -24.37
CA GLU A 317 -12.77 -25.33 -23.87
C GLU A 317 -13.53 -25.85 -25.10
N PRO A 318 -13.83 -27.16 -25.16
CA PRO A 318 -14.55 -27.70 -26.30
C PRO A 318 -15.98 -27.16 -26.28
N GLU A 319 -16.35 -26.42 -27.32
CA GLU A 319 -17.74 -26.07 -27.62
C GLU A 319 -18.59 -27.37 -27.68
N PRO A 320 -19.76 -27.40 -27.04
CA PRO A 320 -20.64 -28.56 -27.09
C PRO A 320 -21.33 -28.61 -28.45
N GLY A 321 -20.94 -29.58 -29.27
CA GLY A 321 -21.66 -29.92 -30.50
C GLY A 321 -23.09 -30.39 -30.21
N PRO A 322 -24.02 -30.21 -31.18
CA PRO A 322 -25.44 -30.47 -30.96
C PRO A 322 -25.71 -31.97 -30.89
N SER A 323 -26.32 -32.43 -29.80
CA SER A 323 -26.88 -33.79 -29.73
C SER A 323 -28.34 -33.76 -30.16
N SER A 324 -28.60 -34.28 -31.35
CA SER A 324 -29.89 -34.83 -31.72
C SER A 324 -30.04 -36.24 -31.15
N GLU A 325 -31.28 -36.57 -30.84
CA GLU A 325 -31.78 -37.72 -30.10
C GLU A 325 -31.27 -39.09 -30.61
N SER A 326 -31.00 -40.03 -29.71
CA SER A 326 -31.93 -41.16 -29.45
C SER A 326 -31.33 -42.28 -28.58
N ARG A 327 -32.11 -42.64 -27.55
CA ARG A 327 -32.34 -43.98 -26.96
C ARG A 327 -31.12 -44.86 -26.60
N SER A 328 -30.89 -45.08 -25.31
CA SER A 328 -31.51 -46.17 -24.53
C SER A 328 -30.81 -46.39 -23.18
N HIS A 329 -31.62 -46.55 -22.13
CA HIS A 329 -31.28 -46.97 -20.77
C HIS A 329 -30.70 -48.41 -20.73
N PRO A 330 -30.05 -48.92 -19.64
CA PRO A 330 -30.31 -48.57 -18.24
C PRO A 330 -29.11 -48.53 -17.23
N LYS A 331 -29.44 -47.98 -16.06
CA LYS A 331 -28.88 -48.14 -14.69
C LYS A 331 -28.80 -49.63 -14.24
N PRO A 332 -28.33 -49.97 -13.01
CA PRO A 332 -27.12 -49.55 -12.27
C PRO A 332 -26.49 -50.72 -11.43
N LEU A 333 -25.48 -50.39 -10.60
CA LEU A 333 -25.00 -51.07 -9.37
C LEU A 333 -24.26 -52.43 -9.49
N SER A 334 -23.03 -52.48 -8.98
CA SER A 334 -22.69 -53.15 -7.70
C SER A 334 -21.19 -53.47 -7.59
N ALA A 335 -20.68 -53.33 -6.37
CA ALA A 335 -19.31 -53.54 -5.92
C ALA A 335 -18.83 -55.00 -5.96
N ALA A 336 -17.51 -55.22 -6.02
CA ALA A 336 -16.70 -55.69 -4.87
C ALA A 336 -15.30 -56.22 -5.27
N ALA A 337 -14.32 -55.76 -4.49
CA ALA A 337 -13.16 -56.46 -3.91
C ALA A 337 -12.13 -57.22 -4.78
N GLY A 338 -10.84 -56.97 -4.51
CA GLY A 338 -9.76 -57.86 -4.92
C GLY A 338 -8.31 -57.36 -4.79
N SER A 339 -7.90 -56.90 -3.61
CA SER A 339 -6.57 -57.09 -2.98
C SER A 339 -5.25 -56.86 -3.75
N ARG A 340 -4.37 -56.02 -3.18
CA ARG A 340 -2.92 -56.28 -3.11
C ARG A 340 -2.23 -55.52 -1.98
N GLU A 341 -1.40 -56.23 -1.24
CA GLU A 341 -0.09 -55.81 -0.71
C GLU A 341 0.83 -57.06 -0.74
N PRO A 342 2.17 -56.96 -0.68
CA PRO A 342 3.01 -55.85 -0.21
C PRO A 342 4.22 -55.47 -1.14
N ALA A 343 5.01 -54.48 -0.72
CA ALA A 343 6.29 -54.00 -1.31
C ALA A 343 7.53 -54.83 -0.83
N PRO A 344 8.84 -54.47 -1.01
CA PRO A 344 9.56 -53.53 -1.90
C PRO A 344 10.92 -54.06 -2.53
N ALA A 345 11.60 -53.19 -3.32
CA ALA A 345 13.06 -53.08 -3.64
C ALA A 345 13.73 -54.08 -4.64
N PRO A 346 15.04 -53.96 -5.01
CA PRO A 346 15.78 -52.91 -5.76
C PRO A 346 16.65 -53.48 -6.95
N GLY A 347 17.38 -52.62 -7.68
CA GLY A 347 18.73 -52.96 -8.23
C GLY A 347 18.88 -53.53 -9.66
N LEU A 348 20.04 -53.25 -10.27
CA LEU A 348 20.42 -53.42 -11.68
C LEU A 348 20.76 -54.88 -12.11
N HIS A 349 20.58 -55.09 -13.43
CA HIS A 349 21.31 -55.93 -14.39
C HIS A 349 21.69 -57.42 -14.12
N SER A 350 21.14 -58.24 -15.02
CA SER A 350 21.82 -59.22 -15.89
C SER A 350 21.72 -60.73 -15.58
N LYS A 351 21.12 -61.40 -16.57
CA LYS A 351 21.39 -62.73 -17.16
C LYS A 351 21.34 -64.00 -16.28
N SER A 352 20.27 -64.76 -16.59
CA SER A 352 20.30 -66.13 -17.13
C SER A 352 20.42 -67.33 -16.17
N ARG A 353 19.26 -67.98 -16.03
CA ARG A 353 18.95 -69.43 -16.12
C ARG A 353 19.56 -70.43 -15.10
N VAL A 354 18.62 -70.98 -14.32
CA VAL A 354 18.20 -72.41 -14.28
C VAL A 354 18.74 -73.27 -13.13
N LEU A 355 17.79 -73.54 -12.23
CA LEU A 355 17.43 -74.77 -11.49
C LEU A 355 18.46 -75.46 -10.59
N GLU A 356 18.11 -75.47 -9.30
CA GLU A 356 18.59 -76.42 -8.28
C GLU A 356 18.04 -77.83 -8.50
N GLY A 357 18.80 -78.81 -7.98
CA GLY A 357 18.23 -79.95 -7.28
C GLY A 357 19.13 -81.19 -7.25
N ALA A 358 19.85 -81.41 -6.14
CA ALA A 358 19.82 -82.65 -5.34
C ALA A 358 20.99 -82.81 -4.35
N ALA A 359 20.60 -83.18 -3.11
CA ALA A 359 21.20 -84.13 -2.15
C ALA A 359 22.57 -83.87 -1.45
N GLU A 360 22.56 -84.20 -0.14
CA GLU A 360 23.68 -84.25 0.84
C GLU A 360 24.75 -85.33 0.55
N PRO A 361 25.70 -85.73 1.45
CA PRO A 361 26.27 -85.14 2.71
C PRO A 361 27.84 -85.21 2.78
N GLY A 362 28.45 -84.77 3.89
CA GLY A 362 29.65 -85.44 4.47
C GLY A 362 31.00 -84.69 4.57
N ASP A 363 31.38 -84.40 5.81
CA ASP A 363 32.70 -84.51 6.49
C ASP A 363 34.07 -84.11 5.88
N SER A 364 34.83 -83.43 6.76
CA SER A 364 36.26 -83.60 7.09
C SER A 364 37.39 -82.83 6.35
N ASN A 365 37.97 -81.89 7.11
CA ASN A 365 39.38 -81.82 7.55
C ASN A 365 40.51 -81.29 6.62
N THR A 366 41.51 -80.68 7.30
CA THR A 366 42.90 -80.33 6.90
C THR A 366 43.08 -79.12 5.98
N GLY A 367 44.05 -78.21 6.14
CA GLY A 367 45.25 -78.02 7.00
C GLY A 367 45.94 -76.73 6.49
N GLN A 368 46.53 -75.90 7.37
CA GLN A 368 48.00 -75.61 7.45
C GLN A 368 48.64 -75.04 6.16
N ASP A 369 49.47 -73.99 6.12
CA ASP A 369 50.48 -73.39 7.02
C ASP A 369 50.70 -71.91 6.59
N GLY A 370 51.02 -70.96 7.48
CA GLY A 370 52.39 -70.60 7.91
C GLY A 370 52.84 -69.31 7.19
N ALA A 371 53.60 -68.36 7.75
CA ALA A 371 54.28 -68.19 9.03
C ALA A 371 54.66 -66.69 9.19
N ALA A 372 54.85 -66.25 10.43
CA ALA A 372 55.45 -64.97 10.87
C ALA A 372 57.00 -64.97 10.64
N PRO A 373 57.90 -64.12 11.23
CA PRO A 373 57.87 -63.34 12.49
C PRO A 373 58.45 -61.89 12.32
N MET A 374 58.60 -60.96 13.27
CA MET A 374 59.19 -60.84 14.62
C MET A 374 58.77 -59.43 15.11
N GLY A 375 58.55 -59.03 16.36
CA GLY A 375 58.81 -59.60 17.69
C GLY A 375 59.24 -58.47 18.64
N ARG A 376 58.77 -58.57 19.90
CA ARG A 376 59.13 -57.87 21.15
C ARG A 376 58.28 -56.68 21.61
N ASP A 377 57.88 -56.54 22.88
CA ASP A 377 57.58 -57.39 24.06
C ASP A 377 57.05 -56.37 25.11
N GLU A 378 55.86 -56.59 25.69
CA GLU A 378 55.58 -56.89 27.12
C GLU A 378 55.87 -55.72 28.12
N ASP A 379 55.02 -55.33 29.09
CA ASP A 379 54.11 -56.12 29.93
C ASP A 379 53.13 -55.24 30.75
N MET A 380 51.94 -55.79 31.06
CA MET A 380 51.33 -55.94 32.40
C MET A 380 49.78 -55.77 32.42
N ALA A 381 49.10 -56.90 32.68
CA ALA A 381 47.67 -57.06 33.03
C ALA A 381 47.55 -57.32 34.57
N PRO A 382 46.41 -57.74 35.21
CA PRO A 382 45.07 -58.04 34.69
C PRO A 382 43.83 -57.67 35.59
N GLU A 383 42.64 -57.86 34.98
CA GLU A 383 41.36 -58.43 35.50
C GLU A 383 40.37 -57.73 36.48
N ALA A 384 39.09 -58.08 36.26
CA ALA A 384 37.79 -57.49 36.63
C ALA A 384 37.18 -58.10 37.94
N PRO A 385 35.86 -58.04 38.35
CA PRO A 385 34.60 -57.79 37.62
C PRO A 385 33.44 -56.98 38.31
N VAL A 386 32.40 -56.73 37.51
CA VAL A 386 30.99 -56.20 37.68
C VAL A 386 30.14 -57.05 38.68
N PRO A 387 28.89 -56.74 39.21
CA PRO A 387 27.77 -55.75 38.94
C PRO A 387 27.17 -55.13 40.26
N PRO A 388 25.87 -54.74 40.46
CA PRO A 388 24.70 -54.32 39.62
C PRO A 388 24.18 -52.88 40.02
N PRO A 389 23.09 -52.30 39.46
CA PRO A 389 21.68 -52.51 39.91
C PRO A 389 20.65 -52.51 38.74
N ALA A 390 19.50 -53.21 38.82
CA ALA A 390 18.27 -52.97 39.59
C ALA A 390 17.34 -51.85 39.05
N ALA A 391 16.18 -52.32 38.59
CA ALA A 391 14.93 -51.69 38.16
C ALA A 391 14.51 -50.33 38.76
N GLN A 392 13.97 -49.45 37.92
CA GLN A 392 12.52 -49.17 37.81
C GLN A 392 12.17 -48.29 36.59
N VAL A 393 11.03 -48.59 35.99
CA VAL A 393 10.41 -48.14 34.71
C VAL A 393 9.40 -46.99 35.02
N PRO A 394 8.99 -46.06 34.10
CA PRO A 394 8.96 -46.19 32.65
C PRO A 394 9.63 -45.08 31.81
N THR A 395 10.08 -45.58 30.65
CA THR A 395 10.37 -44.90 29.41
C THR A 395 9.10 -44.55 28.63
N THR A 396 9.12 -43.41 27.94
CA THR A 396 8.45 -43.25 26.65
C THR A 396 9.40 -42.56 25.68
N PRO A 397 9.83 -43.22 24.60
CA PRO A 397 10.48 -42.56 23.48
C PRO A 397 9.69 -42.75 22.17
N GLY A 398 9.85 -41.82 21.23
CA GLY A 398 9.62 -42.14 19.81
C GLY A 398 9.20 -40.99 18.91
N LEU A 399 10.17 -40.41 18.22
CA LEU A 399 10.11 -39.48 17.10
C LEU A 399 9.03 -39.78 16.03
N SER A 400 8.46 -38.72 15.43
CA SER A 400 8.69 -38.34 14.02
C SER A 400 7.95 -37.04 13.62
N THR A 401 8.64 -36.20 12.86
CA THR A 401 8.21 -34.92 12.22
C THR A 401 7.53 -35.18 10.85
N PRO A 402 7.12 -34.17 10.05
CA PRO A 402 6.31 -32.96 10.32
C PRO A 402 5.21 -32.71 9.24
N ARG A 403 4.24 -31.83 9.52
CA ARG A 403 3.59 -30.96 8.51
C ARG A 403 2.90 -29.78 9.19
N GLY A 404 3.57 -28.63 9.19
CA GLY A 404 3.02 -27.35 9.64
C GLY A 404 2.45 -26.55 8.48
N THR A 405 1.29 -25.94 8.69
CA THR A 405 0.73 -24.88 7.84
C THR A 405 0.68 -23.61 8.69
N VAL A 406 1.20 -22.53 8.12
CA VAL A 406 1.50 -21.24 8.75
C VAL A 406 0.23 -20.42 8.95
N ALA A 407 0.01 -19.90 10.16
CA ALA A 407 -0.99 -18.88 10.46
C ALA A 407 -0.30 -17.59 10.90
N ASN A 408 -0.66 -16.49 10.23
CA ASN A 408 -0.22 -15.12 10.43
C ASN A 408 -0.50 -14.62 11.86
N ALA A 409 0.52 -14.02 12.50
CA ALA A 409 0.35 -13.25 13.73
C ALA A 409 0.21 -11.75 13.38
N GLN A 410 -0.94 -11.18 13.76
CA GLN A 410 -1.22 -9.74 13.74
C GLN A 410 -0.67 -9.07 15.01
N TRP A 411 0.04 -7.96 14.82
CA TRP A 411 0.56 -7.09 15.87
C TRP A 411 -0.59 -6.26 16.48
N SER A 412 -0.77 -6.30 17.81
CA SER A 412 -1.67 -5.40 18.56
C SER A 412 -0.84 -4.44 19.44
N PRO A 413 -1.22 -3.16 19.58
CA PRO A 413 -0.51 -2.20 20.44
C PRO A 413 -0.92 -2.32 21.93
N PRO A 414 -0.08 -1.85 22.88
CA PRO A 414 -0.26 -2.12 24.31
C PRO A 414 -1.26 -1.17 24.99
N VAL A 415 -2.02 -1.73 25.94
CA VAL A 415 -2.88 -1.04 26.92
C VAL A 415 -2.08 -0.90 28.22
N PRO A 416 -2.11 0.25 28.92
CA PRO A 416 -1.40 0.40 30.19
C PRO A 416 -2.14 -0.33 31.32
N VAL A 417 -1.42 -1.19 32.04
CA VAL A 417 -1.86 -1.86 33.27
C VAL A 417 -1.55 -0.94 34.46
N ALA A 418 -2.56 -0.61 35.24
CA ALA A 418 -2.42 0.04 36.54
C ALA A 418 -2.45 -1.04 37.64
N ASP A 419 -1.44 -1.05 38.49
CA ASP A 419 -1.34 -1.92 39.67
C ASP A 419 -2.37 -1.53 40.74
N SER A 420 -2.94 -2.56 41.36
CA SER A 420 -3.83 -2.51 42.53
C SER A 420 -3.20 -3.26 43.70
N THR A 421 -3.14 -2.63 44.87
CA THR A 421 -3.10 -3.18 46.26
C THR A 421 -3.41 -1.96 47.17
N ASP A 422 -4.17 -1.96 48.26
CA ASP A 422 -4.79 -2.99 49.10
C ASP A 422 -5.98 -2.37 49.88
N ASP A 423 -6.81 -3.26 50.45
CA ASP A 423 -8.05 -3.09 51.22
C ASP A 423 -7.99 -2.25 52.53
N ALA A 424 -9.13 -1.59 52.88
CA ALA A 424 -9.93 -1.81 54.12
C ALA A 424 -10.76 -0.57 54.59
N ASP A 425 -12.07 -0.81 54.82
CA ASP A 425 -13.18 -0.01 55.39
C ASP A 425 -13.02 0.44 56.88
N PRO A 426 -14.00 1.14 57.56
CA PRO A 426 -14.89 2.26 57.17
C PRO A 426 -15.14 3.35 58.28
N ALA A 427 -15.58 4.56 57.88
CA ALA A 427 -16.50 5.53 58.55
C ALA A 427 -16.14 6.17 59.95
N PRO A 428 -16.95 7.11 60.51
CA PRO A 428 -17.01 8.56 60.18
C PRO A 428 -16.88 9.52 61.40
N ALA A 429 -16.62 10.83 61.21
CA ALA A 429 -17.26 11.98 61.92
C ALA A 429 -16.44 13.31 61.96
N ARG A 430 -17.17 14.41 61.72
CA ARG A 430 -17.18 15.75 62.38
C ARG A 430 -15.91 16.63 62.48
N ALA A 431 -16.01 17.77 61.78
CA ALA A 431 -15.96 19.16 62.27
C ALA A 431 -14.71 19.76 62.97
N SER A 432 -14.29 20.90 62.39
CA SER A 432 -13.71 22.12 63.00
C SER A 432 -12.30 22.07 63.62
N THR A 433 -11.38 22.89 63.11
CA THR A 433 -10.89 24.14 63.74
C THR A 433 -9.71 24.74 62.97
N ALA A 434 -9.49 26.04 63.20
CA ALA A 434 -8.75 26.96 62.37
C ALA A 434 -7.31 27.26 62.86
N ASN A 435 -6.62 28.03 62.01
CA ASN A 435 -5.52 28.98 62.28
C ASN A 435 -4.07 28.46 62.36
N SER A 436 -3.20 29.01 61.50
CA SER A 436 -2.41 30.20 61.86
C SER A 436 -1.68 30.83 60.67
N CYS A 437 -1.77 32.16 60.59
CA CYS A 437 -1.13 33.08 59.65
C CYS A 437 0.32 33.44 60.03
N ARG A 438 1.03 34.10 59.10
CA ARG A 438 1.88 35.32 59.23
C ARG A 438 2.52 35.58 57.84
N SER A 439 2.62 36.77 57.24
CA SER A 439 2.92 38.14 57.73
C SER A 439 2.56 39.21 56.64
N PRO A 440 2.76 40.55 56.82
CA PRO A 440 1.87 41.67 56.38
C PRO A 440 2.56 42.70 55.42
N PRO A 441 2.28 44.04 55.40
CA PRO A 441 1.06 44.84 55.09
C PRO A 441 1.22 45.95 53.98
N VAL A 442 0.10 46.32 53.31
CA VAL A 442 -0.58 47.65 53.03
C VAL A 442 0.30 48.95 53.01
N PRO A 443 0.06 50.05 52.20
CA PRO A 443 -1.29 50.65 52.02
C PRO A 443 -1.67 51.65 50.86
N VAL A 444 -3.00 51.93 50.80
CA VAL A 444 -3.83 53.09 50.28
C VAL A 444 -3.80 53.46 48.76
N ALA A 445 -4.87 53.84 48.03
CA ALA A 445 -6.10 54.56 48.41
C ALA A 445 -7.32 54.42 47.44
N ASN A 446 -8.49 54.70 48.02
CA ASN A 446 -9.89 54.82 47.52
C ASN A 446 -10.09 55.65 46.21
N GLY A 447 -11.19 55.57 45.45
CA GLY A 447 -12.47 54.86 45.58
C GLY A 447 -13.50 55.32 44.51
N ALA A 448 -14.64 54.60 44.47
CA ALA A 448 -15.90 54.82 43.70
C ALA A 448 -15.79 54.70 42.16
N SER A 449 -16.62 53.95 41.43
CA SER A 449 -18.07 53.72 41.55
C SER A 449 -18.58 52.50 40.75
N ALA A 450 -19.64 51.87 41.29
CA ALA A 450 -20.76 51.19 40.61
C ALA A 450 -20.54 49.93 39.74
N SER A 451 -20.90 48.78 40.35
CA SER A 451 -21.62 47.61 39.83
C SER A 451 -21.58 47.27 38.32
N LEU A 452 -21.11 46.06 37.99
CA LEU A 452 -21.61 45.20 36.91
C LEU A 452 -20.98 43.79 37.04
N ASP A 453 -21.83 42.76 37.00
CA ASP A 453 -21.53 41.33 36.84
C ASP A 453 -22.66 40.76 35.97
N PRO A 454 -22.49 39.66 35.22
CA PRO A 454 -21.49 39.46 34.17
C PRO A 454 -22.17 39.04 32.83
N ALA A 455 -21.64 39.50 31.68
CA ALA A 455 -22.07 38.99 30.36
C ALA A 455 -21.02 39.20 29.25
N LEU A 456 -20.26 38.14 28.89
CA LEU A 456 -19.63 37.76 27.57
C LEU A 456 -18.80 38.85 26.80
N PRO A 457 -18.06 38.57 25.68
CA PRO A 457 -17.67 37.32 25.01
C PRO A 457 -16.15 37.20 24.68
N VAL A 458 -15.75 35.97 24.33
CA VAL A 458 -14.44 35.63 23.73
C VAL A 458 -14.43 36.06 22.27
N ALA A 459 -13.81 37.20 21.98
CA ALA A 459 -13.48 37.68 20.64
C ALA A 459 -12.04 38.20 20.62
N HIS A 460 -11.05 37.31 20.80
CA HIS A 460 -9.63 37.62 20.59
C HIS A 460 -8.77 36.38 20.30
N VAL A 461 -9.29 35.43 19.51
CA VAL A 461 -8.50 34.28 19.00
C VAL A 461 -8.56 34.16 17.47
N ILE A 462 -9.28 35.05 16.78
CA ILE A 462 -9.43 35.00 15.31
C ILE A 462 -8.46 35.95 14.58
N ASP A 463 -7.90 36.96 15.25
CA ASP A 463 -6.99 37.92 14.58
C ASP A 463 -5.54 37.45 14.43
N ALA A 464 -5.15 36.33 15.07
CA ALA A 464 -3.80 35.79 14.93
C ALA A 464 -3.61 34.89 13.69
N ILE A 465 -4.67 34.54 12.97
CA ILE A 465 -4.61 33.66 11.78
C ILE A 465 -4.69 34.47 10.47
N GLN A 466 -5.03 35.76 10.51
CA GLN A 466 -5.17 36.60 9.31
C GLN A 466 -3.91 37.41 8.93
N SER A 467 -2.88 37.49 9.79
CA SER A 467 -1.65 38.27 9.50
C SER A 467 -0.52 37.49 8.80
N ALA A 468 -0.73 36.23 8.41
CA ALA A 468 0.29 35.46 7.66
C ALA A 468 0.06 35.45 6.13
N ALA A 469 -0.94 36.16 5.62
CA ALA A 469 -1.32 36.15 4.19
C ALA A 469 -0.99 37.45 3.43
N VAL A 470 -0.31 38.42 4.04
CA VAL A 470 0.08 39.67 3.37
C VAL A 470 1.53 39.99 3.70
N LEU A 471 2.46 39.44 2.92
CA LEU A 471 3.83 39.93 2.70
C LEU A 471 4.51 38.97 1.71
N MET A 472 4.24 39.14 0.41
CA MET A 472 5.14 38.82 -0.71
C MET A 472 4.55 39.45 -1.98
N ALA A 473 4.65 40.77 -2.07
CA ALA A 473 4.53 41.51 -3.31
C ALA A 473 5.58 42.63 -3.26
N ASP A 474 6.74 42.37 -3.86
CA ASP A 474 7.53 43.35 -4.62
C ASP A 474 8.58 42.59 -5.45
N GLY A 475 8.90 43.17 -6.61
CA GLY A 475 9.08 42.43 -7.85
C GLY A 475 10.51 42.09 -8.26
N VAL A 476 10.61 41.06 -9.10
CA VAL A 476 11.57 41.02 -10.22
C VAL A 476 10.85 40.41 -11.43
N SER A 477 10.92 41.15 -12.53
CA SER A 477 10.25 40.94 -13.81
C SER A 477 10.88 39.78 -14.59
N THR A 478 10.09 38.75 -14.93
CA THR A 478 10.39 37.86 -16.07
C THR A 478 9.12 37.62 -16.88
N LYS A 479 9.24 37.82 -18.20
CA LYS A 479 8.15 37.88 -19.19
C LYS A 479 7.40 36.53 -19.30
N LEU A 480 6.10 36.54 -19.01
CA LEU A 480 5.15 35.50 -19.44
C LEU A 480 4.54 35.89 -20.79
N SER A 481 4.56 34.99 -21.76
CA SER A 481 3.86 35.14 -23.05
C SER A 481 2.35 34.88 -22.88
N PRO A 482 1.48 35.56 -23.66
CA PRO A 482 0.05 35.64 -23.36
C PRO A 482 -0.74 34.41 -23.84
N VAL A 483 -1.67 33.95 -22.99
CA VAL A 483 -2.75 33.02 -23.32
C VAL A 483 -3.88 33.81 -24.00
N LEU A 484 -4.33 33.34 -25.17
CA LEU A 484 -5.45 33.90 -25.93
C LEU A 484 -6.81 33.68 -25.23
N PRO A 485 -7.74 34.66 -25.27
CA PRO A 485 -9.08 34.49 -24.69
C PRO A 485 -10.02 33.81 -25.68
N LEU A 486 -10.87 32.89 -25.22
CA LEU A 486 -12.01 32.40 -26.00
C LEU A 486 -13.33 32.89 -25.39
N ALA A 487 -14.18 33.40 -26.27
CA ALA A 487 -15.36 34.20 -26.03
C ALA A 487 -16.58 33.42 -25.51
N ASN A 488 -17.50 34.18 -24.90
CA ASN A 488 -18.83 33.78 -24.42
C ASN A 488 -19.68 33.06 -25.48
N GLY A 489 -20.28 31.94 -25.09
CA GLY A 489 -21.37 31.28 -25.80
C GLY A 489 -22.23 30.47 -24.84
N THR A 490 -23.46 30.90 -24.63
CA THR A 490 -24.52 30.19 -23.91
C THR A 490 -24.97 28.96 -24.72
N GLY A 491 -24.78 27.75 -24.19
CA GLY A 491 -25.27 26.52 -24.82
C GLY A 491 -24.87 25.25 -24.07
N THR A 492 -25.88 24.51 -23.62
CA THR A 492 -25.94 23.09 -23.19
C THR A 492 -24.63 22.29 -23.08
N GLY A 493 -24.42 21.69 -21.90
CA GLY A 493 -23.30 20.82 -21.58
C GLY A 493 -23.00 19.76 -22.64
N SER A 494 -21.85 19.90 -23.27
CA SER A 494 -21.13 18.82 -23.93
C SER A 494 -19.73 18.79 -23.35
N GLU A 495 -19.24 17.59 -23.02
CA GLU A 495 -17.85 17.42 -22.57
C GLU A 495 -16.88 18.03 -23.60
N PRO A 496 -15.74 18.60 -23.18
CA PRO A 496 -14.74 19.08 -24.12
C PRO A 496 -14.28 17.92 -25.02
N ARG A 497 -14.22 18.17 -26.33
CA ARG A 497 -13.84 17.23 -27.41
C ARG A 497 -12.37 16.79 -27.32
N TRP A 498 -11.98 16.07 -26.27
CA TRP A 498 -10.77 15.22 -26.27
C TRP A 498 -11.08 13.79 -26.73
N ALA A 499 -12.37 13.42 -26.81
CA ALA A 499 -12.83 12.10 -27.24
C ALA A 499 -12.73 11.84 -28.76
N GLN A 500 -12.22 12.79 -29.56
CA GLN A 500 -12.11 12.65 -31.03
C GLN A 500 -10.72 12.98 -31.58
N ALA A 501 -9.70 13.14 -30.75
CA ALA A 501 -8.34 13.03 -31.24
C ALA A 501 -8.03 11.54 -31.37
N GLU A 502 -7.96 11.02 -32.59
CA GLU A 502 -7.54 9.65 -32.91
C GLU A 502 -6.26 9.29 -32.13
N SER A 503 -6.41 8.62 -31.00
CA SER A 503 -5.29 8.13 -30.22
C SER A 503 -4.84 6.84 -30.87
N SER A 504 -3.90 6.93 -31.81
CA SER A 504 -3.20 5.72 -32.25
C SER A 504 -2.56 5.05 -31.02
N PRO A 505 -2.92 3.80 -30.69
CA PRO A 505 -2.32 3.06 -29.57
C PRO A 505 -0.80 2.86 -29.73
N ALA A 506 -0.26 3.17 -30.91
CA ALA A 506 1.16 3.10 -31.26
C ALA A 506 2.06 4.18 -30.64
N LYS A 507 1.52 5.28 -30.07
CA LYS A 507 2.35 6.29 -29.41
C LYS A 507 2.50 5.95 -27.93
N GLY A 508 3.74 5.74 -27.46
CA GLY A 508 4.05 5.57 -26.03
C GLY A 508 3.68 6.80 -25.18
N LEU A 509 3.96 6.75 -23.87
CA LEU A 509 3.64 7.85 -22.96
C LEU A 509 4.29 9.18 -23.41
N GLY A 510 3.54 10.28 -23.31
CA GLY A 510 3.96 11.65 -23.58
C GLY A 510 4.61 12.32 -22.37
N LEU A 511 5.29 13.46 -22.60
CA LEU A 511 5.95 14.21 -21.52
C LEU A 511 4.98 14.68 -20.44
N GLU A 512 3.82 15.21 -20.83
CA GLU A 512 2.78 15.65 -19.90
C GLU A 512 2.17 14.51 -19.07
N GLU A 513 2.05 13.31 -19.67
CA GLU A 513 1.55 12.12 -18.99
C GLU A 513 2.57 11.62 -17.94
N VAL A 514 3.86 11.61 -18.30
CA VAL A 514 4.94 11.23 -17.38
C VAL A 514 5.13 12.30 -16.29
N ARG A 515 5.01 13.59 -16.61
CA ARG A 515 5.03 14.66 -15.61
C ARG A 515 3.90 14.49 -14.60
N LEU A 516 2.67 14.28 -15.08
CA LEU A 516 1.54 14.01 -14.20
C LEU A 516 1.80 12.78 -13.33
N LEU A 517 2.33 11.69 -13.89
CA LEU A 517 2.69 10.50 -13.11
C LEU A 517 3.67 10.84 -11.96
N VAL A 518 4.71 11.63 -12.23
CA VAL A 518 5.66 12.08 -11.20
C VAL A 518 4.99 12.97 -10.16
N GLU A 519 4.13 13.90 -10.57
CA GLU A 519 3.45 14.79 -9.64
C GLU A 519 2.48 14.05 -8.71
N LEU A 520 1.88 12.95 -9.17
CA LEU A 520 1.02 12.08 -8.36
C LEU A 520 1.81 11.25 -7.33
N PHE A 521 3.07 10.93 -7.63
CA PHE A 521 3.95 10.08 -6.83
C PHE A 521 5.29 10.77 -6.59
N TYR A 522 5.29 11.87 -5.84
CA TYR A 522 6.40 12.82 -5.80
C TYR A 522 7.48 12.45 -4.77
N LEU A 523 7.34 12.90 -3.51
CA LEU A 523 8.33 12.71 -2.44
C LEU A 523 7.68 12.23 -1.13
N PRO A 524 8.46 11.76 -0.13
CA PRO A 524 7.90 11.27 1.13
C PRO A 524 7.13 12.30 1.95
N TYR A 525 7.52 13.57 1.85
CA TYR A 525 6.97 14.66 2.66
C TYR A 525 6.12 15.64 1.85
N GLU A 526 6.13 15.52 0.52
CA GLU A 526 5.59 16.52 -0.39
C GLU A 526 4.92 15.85 -1.59
N HIS A 527 3.77 16.40 -1.98
CA HIS A 527 3.07 16.04 -3.20
C HIS A 527 3.52 16.95 -4.34
N GLY A 528 3.46 16.47 -5.57
CA GLY A 528 3.65 17.34 -6.74
C GLY A 528 2.50 18.33 -6.89
N ALA A 529 2.69 19.36 -7.70
CA ALA A 529 1.76 20.49 -7.81
C ALA A 529 0.33 20.05 -8.16
N GLN A 530 0.16 19.14 -9.12
CA GLN A 530 -1.17 18.64 -9.52
C GLN A 530 -1.85 17.82 -8.42
N ALA A 531 -1.11 16.99 -7.69
CA ALA A 531 -1.64 16.21 -6.57
C ALA A 531 -2.04 17.11 -5.39
N ALA A 532 -1.21 18.11 -5.08
CA ALA A 532 -1.52 19.12 -4.07
C ALA A 532 -2.78 19.93 -4.44
N GLN A 533 -2.90 20.36 -5.70
CA GLN A 533 -4.10 21.05 -6.22
C GLN A 533 -5.34 20.16 -6.14
N LEU A 534 -5.24 18.88 -6.52
CA LEU A 534 -6.34 17.92 -6.42
C LEU A 534 -6.87 17.82 -4.98
N LEU A 535 -5.97 17.65 -4.00
CA LEU A 535 -6.32 17.61 -2.57
C LEU A 535 -6.89 18.93 -2.08
N GLN A 536 -6.31 20.06 -2.48
CA GLN A 536 -6.77 21.40 -2.11
C GLN A 536 -8.19 21.67 -2.62
N HIS A 537 -8.46 21.37 -3.90
CA HIS A 537 -9.79 21.50 -4.46
C HIS A 537 -10.78 20.61 -3.74
N PHE A 538 -10.45 19.34 -3.49
CA PHE A 538 -11.37 18.42 -2.83
C PHE A 538 -11.71 18.85 -1.39
N ARG A 539 -10.70 19.19 -0.58
CA ARG A 539 -10.88 19.75 0.78
C ARG A 539 -11.75 21.00 0.76
N TRP A 540 -11.49 21.90 -0.19
CA TRP A 540 -12.25 23.14 -0.31
C TRP A 540 -13.70 22.89 -0.71
N LEU A 541 -13.96 21.99 -1.65
CA LEU A 541 -15.33 21.64 -2.09
C LEU A 541 -16.15 21.03 -0.96
N GLN A 542 -15.51 20.21 -0.11
CA GLN A 542 -16.12 19.64 1.08
C GLN A 542 -16.42 20.70 2.15
N ALA A 543 -15.51 21.66 2.34
CA ALA A 543 -15.68 22.73 3.32
C ALA A 543 -16.75 23.76 2.91
N ASN A 544 -16.85 24.08 1.60
CA ASN A 544 -17.71 25.14 1.06
C ASN A 544 -18.97 24.58 0.40
N ARG A 545 -19.67 23.71 1.11
CA ARG A 545 -20.79 22.92 0.60
C ARG A 545 -21.99 23.74 0.07
N ARG A 546 -22.67 23.12 -0.91
CA ARG A 546 -24.06 23.31 -1.35
C ARG A 546 -25.11 23.49 -0.24
N GLY A 547 -25.47 24.69 0.23
CA GLY A 547 -26.74 24.91 0.95
C GLY A 547 -27.92 25.10 -0.03
N PRO A 548 -29.18 24.87 0.36
CA PRO A 548 -30.31 25.28 -0.47
C PRO A 548 -30.34 26.80 -0.63
N ARG A 549 -30.63 27.27 -1.84
CA ARG A 549 -30.77 28.70 -2.19
C ARG A 549 -31.71 29.40 -1.21
N ALA A 550 -31.18 30.30 -0.38
CA ALA A 550 -31.97 31.39 0.17
C ALA A 550 -31.95 32.53 -0.85
N PRO A 551 -33.10 32.99 -1.38
CA PRO A 551 -33.10 34.08 -2.35
C PRO A 551 -32.65 35.39 -1.66
N GLY A 552 -31.67 36.09 -2.27
CA GLY A 552 -31.47 37.53 -2.02
C GLY A 552 -30.12 38.00 -1.46
N ARG A 553 -29.05 37.19 -1.40
CA ARG A 553 -27.71 37.69 -1.01
C ARG A 553 -26.72 37.64 -2.17
N ALA A 554 -26.19 38.80 -2.57
CA ALA A 554 -25.20 38.93 -3.64
C ALA A 554 -23.90 38.12 -3.35
N SER A 555 -23.53 37.95 -2.08
CA SER A 555 -22.38 37.13 -1.65
C SER A 555 -22.48 35.65 -1.99
N ASP A 556 -23.70 35.12 -2.20
CA ASP A 556 -23.93 33.70 -2.46
C ASP A 556 -23.69 33.35 -3.94
N ALA A 557 -23.80 34.32 -4.84
CA ALA A 557 -23.56 34.12 -6.28
C ALA A 557 -22.06 33.96 -6.58
N ASP A 558 -21.20 34.78 -5.96
CA ASP A 558 -19.75 34.70 -6.15
C ASP A 558 -19.18 33.38 -5.59
N LEU A 559 -19.69 32.94 -4.43
CA LEU A 559 -19.33 31.65 -3.86
C LEU A 559 -19.82 30.48 -4.72
N GLU A 560 -21.02 30.60 -5.31
CA GLU A 560 -21.57 29.61 -6.24
C GLU A 560 -20.71 29.46 -7.49
N GLU A 561 -20.30 30.58 -8.10
CA GLU A 561 -19.40 30.60 -9.25
C GLU A 561 -18.02 30.02 -8.91
N GLN A 562 -17.46 30.42 -7.75
CA GLN A 562 -16.19 29.89 -7.28
C GLN A 562 -16.25 28.37 -7.01
N TRP A 563 -17.36 27.88 -6.46
CA TRP A 563 -17.57 26.46 -6.26
C TRP A 563 -17.60 25.69 -7.57
N GLN A 564 -18.35 26.19 -8.56
CA GLN A 564 -18.40 25.57 -9.88
C GLN A 564 -17.04 25.55 -10.57
N ARG A 565 -16.30 26.66 -10.53
CA ARG A 565 -14.93 26.73 -11.08
C ARG A 565 -14.00 25.71 -10.43
N ARG A 566 -14.00 25.60 -9.10
CA ARG A 566 -13.16 24.63 -8.37
C ARG A 566 -13.62 23.18 -8.59
N ALA A 567 -14.93 22.93 -8.68
CA ALA A 567 -15.47 21.61 -8.97
C ALA A 567 -15.08 21.15 -10.38
N GLN A 568 -15.16 22.04 -11.37
CA GLN A 568 -14.73 21.78 -12.74
C GLN A 568 -13.22 21.48 -12.79
N ALA A 569 -12.39 22.28 -12.13
CA ALA A 569 -10.94 22.04 -12.05
C ALA A 569 -10.63 20.68 -11.41
N PHE A 570 -11.29 20.34 -10.30
CA PHE A 570 -11.15 19.03 -9.65
C PHE A 570 -11.53 17.87 -10.59
N GLN A 571 -12.66 18.00 -11.29
CA GLN A 571 -13.13 16.98 -12.23
C GLN A 571 -12.16 16.81 -13.42
N GLN A 572 -11.61 17.91 -13.95
CA GLN A 572 -10.62 17.87 -15.03
C GLN A 572 -9.36 17.12 -14.59
N LEU A 573 -8.84 17.37 -13.38
CA LEU A 573 -7.72 16.62 -12.83
C LEU A 573 -8.05 15.13 -12.66
N CYS A 574 -9.22 14.80 -12.12
CA CYS A 574 -9.67 13.41 -12.00
C CYS A 574 -9.72 12.69 -13.36
N SER A 575 -10.25 13.37 -14.39
CA SER A 575 -10.30 12.83 -15.75
C SER A 575 -8.90 12.63 -16.35
N ARG A 576 -7.96 13.55 -16.12
CA ARG A 576 -6.56 13.40 -16.55
C ARG A 576 -5.89 12.18 -15.90
N ILE A 577 -6.14 11.93 -14.61
CA ILE A 577 -5.61 10.74 -13.91
C ILE A 577 -6.21 9.45 -14.49
N CYS A 578 -7.52 9.41 -14.75
CA CYS A 578 -8.16 8.25 -15.36
C CYS A 578 -7.67 8.01 -16.80
N HIS A 579 -7.42 9.08 -17.56
CA HIS A 579 -6.84 9.00 -18.89
C HIS A 579 -5.40 8.47 -18.85
N LEU A 580 -4.57 9.00 -17.94
CA LEU A 580 -3.21 8.51 -17.70
C LEU A 580 -3.18 7.01 -17.41
N HIS A 581 -4.08 6.51 -16.56
CA HIS A 581 -4.19 5.06 -16.30
C HIS A 581 -4.44 4.24 -17.57
N GLY A 582 -5.41 4.64 -18.41
CA GLY A 582 -5.71 3.93 -19.66
C GLY A 582 -4.51 3.89 -20.61
N ARG A 583 -3.83 5.03 -20.76
CA ARG A 583 -2.61 5.18 -21.57
C ARG A 583 -1.44 4.36 -21.01
N PHE A 584 -1.26 4.38 -19.68
CA PHE A 584 -0.24 3.63 -18.96
C PHE A 584 -0.42 2.12 -19.15
N VAL A 585 -1.63 1.59 -19.01
CA VAL A 585 -1.90 0.16 -19.24
C VAL A 585 -1.58 -0.25 -20.68
N SER A 586 -1.79 0.63 -21.64
CA SER A 586 -1.47 0.41 -23.06
C SER A 586 -0.01 0.67 -23.44
N CYS A 587 0.86 1.12 -22.52
CA CYS A 587 2.21 1.50 -22.90
C CYS A 587 3.09 0.29 -23.27
N THR A 588 4.04 0.50 -24.18
CA THR A 588 4.92 -0.54 -24.72
C THR A 588 5.88 -1.13 -23.69
N SER A 589 6.34 -0.32 -22.73
CA SER A 589 7.23 -0.77 -21.65
C SER A 589 6.49 -1.73 -20.70
N ARG A 590 6.80 -3.03 -20.82
CA ARG A 590 6.28 -4.05 -19.91
C ARG A 590 6.87 -3.92 -18.49
N ALA A 591 8.15 -3.59 -18.39
CA ALA A 591 8.84 -3.40 -17.12
C ALA A 591 8.20 -2.26 -16.30
N LEU A 592 7.98 -1.10 -16.90
CA LEU A 592 7.35 0.04 -16.24
C LEU A 592 5.94 -0.32 -15.75
N ARG A 593 5.15 -1.02 -16.60
CA ARG A 593 3.79 -1.43 -16.22
C ARG A 593 3.79 -2.32 -15.00
N TYR A 594 4.65 -3.34 -14.93
CA TYR A 594 4.65 -4.22 -13.77
C TYR A 594 5.09 -3.52 -12.48
N ASP A 595 6.08 -2.65 -12.57
CA ASP A 595 6.58 -1.90 -11.43
C ASP A 595 5.52 -0.90 -10.91
N LEU A 596 4.85 -0.14 -11.78
CA LEU A 596 4.01 1.00 -11.34
C LEU A 596 2.48 0.80 -11.43
N HIS A 597 1.99 -0.26 -12.09
CA HIS A 597 0.54 -0.43 -12.32
C HIS A 597 -0.28 -0.44 -11.03
N ARG A 598 0.22 -1.12 -9.98
CA ARG A 598 -0.46 -1.22 -8.69
C ARG A 598 -0.78 0.15 -8.09
N TYR A 599 0.19 1.05 -8.09
CA TYR A 599 0.04 2.39 -7.49
C TYR A 599 -0.97 3.23 -8.26
N LEU A 600 -0.86 3.23 -9.59
CA LEU A 600 -1.74 4.03 -10.45
C LEU A 600 -3.18 3.48 -10.46
N TRP A 601 -3.35 2.16 -10.40
CA TRP A 601 -4.67 1.52 -10.33
C TRP A 601 -5.38 1.82 -9.00
N ASP A 602 -4.67 1.77 -7.86
CA ASP A 602 -5.23 2.14 -6.54
C ASP A 602 -5.68 3.59 -6.55
N LEU A 603 -4.80 4.50 -6.98
CA LEU A 603 -5.11 5.93 -7.06
C LEU A 603 -6.31 6.21 -7.97
N ARG A 604 -6.36 5.62 -9.17
CA ARG A 604 -7.49 5.80 -10.10
C ARG A 604 -8.81 5.30 -9.49
N THR A 605 -8.78 4.22 -8.70
CA THR A 605 -9.97 3.69 -8.00
C THR A 605 -10.49 4.69 -6.97
N VAL A 606 -9.62 5.29 -6.17
CA VAL A 606 -10.01 6.34 -5.20
C VAL A 606 -10.51 7.60 -5.92
N VAL A 607 -9.82 8.03 -6.97
CA VAL A 607 -10.17 9.22 -7.76
C VAL A 607 -11.56 9.09 -8.40
N LEU A 608 -11.94 7.92 -8.91
CA LEU A 608 -13.30 7.70 -9.43
C LEU A 608 -14.37 7.91 -8.36
N ALA A 609 -14.16 7.35 -7.16
CA ALA A 609 -15.09 7.51 -6.05
C ALA A 609 -15.16 8.98 -5.59
N ALA A 610 -14.02 9.64 -5.46
CA ALA A 610 -13.92 11.05 -5.07
C ALA A 610 -14.59 11.99 -6.09
N ARG A 611 -14.38 11.76 -7.40
CA ARG A 611 -15.05 12.50 -8.47
C ARG A 611 -16.57 12.37 -8.38
N ALA A 612 -17.06 11.15 -8.23
CA ALA A 612 -18.50 10.89 -8.13
C ALA A 612 -19.12 11.50 -6.87
N PHE A 613 -18.41 11.42 -5.75
CA PHE A 613 -18.83 12.05 -4.50
C PHE A 613 -18.88 13.58 -4.62
N ALA A 614 -17.86 14.20 -5.22
CA ALA A 614 -17.86 15.64 -5.47
C ALA A 614 -18.99 16.10 -6.39
N LEU A 615 -19.30 15.33 -7.45
CA LEU A 615 -20.47 15.57 -8.30
C LEU A 615 -21.78 15.43 -7.53
N TRP A 616 -21.87 14.48 -6.62
CA TRP A 616 -23.06 14.28 -5.78
C TRP A 616 -23.27 15.41 -4.75
N LEU A 617 -22.19 16.06 -4.29
CA LEU A 617 -22.27 17.25 -3.43
C LEU A 617 -22.93 18.43 -4.13
N ASP A 618 -22.95 18.44 -5.47
CA ASP A 618 -23.54 19.51 -6.25
C ASP A 618 -25.08 19.50 -6.12
N GLY A 619 -25.64 20.51 -5.44
CA GLY A 619 -27.09 20.77 -5.37
C GLY A 619 -27.88 19.91 -4.39
N ARG A 620 -27.22 19.18 -3.47
CA ARG A 620 -27.92 18.29 -2.50
C ARG A 620 -27.74 18.79 -1.06
N ILE A 621 -28.89 19.01 -0.40
CA ILE A 621 -28.98 19.34 1.04
C ILE A 621 -28.51 18.13 1.85
N LEU A 622 -27.46 18.31 2.64
CA LEU A 622 -27.28 17.53 3.87
C LEU A 622 -28.31 18.06 4.86
N ALA A 623 -29.21 17.23 5.36
CA ALA A 623 -30.16 17.66 6.39
C ALA A 623 -29.41 18.32 7.57
N ASP A 624 -29.92 19.43 8.09
CA ASP A 624 -29.42 20.11 9.29
C ASP A 624 -30.65 20.52 10.14
N PRO A 625 -30.62 20.54 11.50
CA PRO A 625 -29.76 19.83 12.45
C PRO A 625 -30.56 18.79 13.26
N ASP A 626 -29.89 17.75 13.74
CA ASP A 626 -30.26 17.16 15.04
C ASP A 626 -29.74 18.13 16.11
N PRO A 627 -30.54 18.61 17.08
CA PRO A 627 -30.11 19.56 18.11
C PRO A 627 -28.93 19.08 18.98
N GLN A 628 -28.47 17.83 18.83
CA GLN A 628 -27.30 17.29 19.55
C GLN A 628 -25.93 17.52 18.87
N GLY A 629 -25.83 18.30 17.80
CA GLY A 629 -24.52 18.81 17.35
C GLY A 629 -23.55 17.75 16.81
N MET A 630 -24.04 16.60 16.34
CA MET A 630 -23.17 15.49 15.90
C MET A 630 -22.56 15.71 14.50
N TRP A 631 -23.07 16.62 13.68
CA TRP A 631 -22.52 16.89 12.34
C TRP A 631 -21.15 17.58 12.38
N ARG A 632 -20.93 18.44 13.39
CA ARG A 632 -19.60 18.96 13.70
C ARG A 632 -18.62 17.84 14.06
N SER A 633 -19.06 16.64 14.44
CA SER A 633 -18.19 15.50 14.77
C SER A 633 -17.73 14.70 13.54
N CYS A 634 -18.54 14.55 12.49
CA CYS A 634 -18.11 13.90 11.24
C CYS A 634 -17.12 14.75 10.44
N PHE A 635 -17.30 16.08 10.44
CA PHE A 635 -16.33 16.99 9.82
C PHE A 635 -15.22 17.44 10.78
N ARG A 636 -15.41 17.37 12.12
CA ARG A 636 -14.27 17.26 13.06
C ARG A 636 -13.50 15.99 12.80
N TRP A 637 -14.11 14.88 12.35
CA TRP A 637 -13.35 13.68 11.98
C TRP A 637 -12.48 13.95 10.75
N CYS A 638 -13.00 14.56 9.68
CA CYS A 638 -12.16 15.02 8.56
C CYS A 638 -11.12 16.08 8.98
N GLN A 639 -11.46 16.98 9.92
CA GLN A 639 -10.53 17.98 10.45
C GLN A 639 -9.59 17.43 11.52
N SER A 640 -9.87 16.32 12.18
CA SER A 640 -9.01 15.67 13.19
C SER A 640 -8.17 14.57 12.57
N SER A 641 -8.62 13.95 11.48
CA SER A 641 -7.76 13.21 10.56
C SER A 641 -6.89 14.20 9.79
N ALA A 642 -7.42 15.31 9.27
CA ALA A 642 -6.60 16.37 8.66
C ALA A 642 -5.72 17.13 9.67
N ALA A 643 -6.14 17.30 10.94
CA ALA A 643 -5.31 17.89 11.99
C ALA A 643 -4.30 16.89 12.56
N ALA A 644 -4.62 15.59 12.64
CA ALA A 644 -3.61 14.56 12.89
C ALA A 644 -2.61 14.45 11.73
N LEU A 645 -3.07 14.67 10.48
CA LEU A 645 -2.21 14.80 9.31
C LEU A 645 -1.39 16.11 9.36
N ALA A 646 -1.94 17.23 9.88
CA ALA A 646 -1.25 18.52 9.99
C ALA A 646 -0.26 18.60 11.17
N LEU A 647 -0.55 17.93 12.30
CA LEU A 647 0.34 17.79 13.46
C LEU A 647 1.56 16.89 13.16
N ALA A 648 1.55 16.18 12.03
CA ALA A 648 2.60 15.26 11.58
C ALA A 648 3.64 15.89 10.63
N GLY A 649 3.76 17.23 10.58
CA GLY A 649 4.69 17.91 9.66
C GLY A 649 6.16 17.44 9.81
N ASP A 650 6.52 16.97 11.00
CA ASP A 650 7.83 16.43 11.34
C ASP A 650 7.78 14.95 11.79
N ALA A 651 6.73 14.20 11.46
CA ALA A 651 6.69 12.76 11.73
C ALA A 651 7.35 11.95 10.59
N GLU A 652 7.75 10.70 10.86
CA GLU A 652 8.26 9.81 9.82
C GLU A 652 7.18 9.49 8.74
N PRO A 653 7.56 9.23 7.48
CA PRO A 653 6.59 9.18 6.39
C PRO A 653 5.55 8.07 6.52
N TRP A 654 5.88 6.92 7.14
CA TRP A 654 4.94 5.81 7.34
C TRP A 654 3.80 6.12 8.33
N VAL A 655 3.89 7.22 9.07
CA VAL A 655 2.77 7.72 9.89
C VAL A 655 1.58 8.11 8.99
N ARG A 656 1.86 8.61 7.78
CA ARG A 656 0.85 8.89 6.75
C ARG A 656 0.79 7.77 5.71
N ARG A 657 0.04 6.71 6.03
CA ARG A 657 -0.10 5.55 5.14
C ARG A 657 -0.83 5.88 3.83
N GLY A 658 -0.35 5.32 2.72
CA GLY A 658 -1.07 5.32 1.44
C GLY A 658 -0.82 6.52 0.52
N GLY A 659 0.03 7.48 0.90
CA GLY A 659 0.34 8.66 0.08
C GLY A 659 -0.91 9.42 -0.38
N LEU A 660 -0.93 9.89 -1.63
CA LEU A 660 -2.07 10.61 -2.22
C LEU A 660 -3.38 9.80 -2.17
N SER A 661 -3.30 8.49 -2.47
CA SER A 661 -4.45 7.58 -2.42
C SER A 661 -5.05 7.50 -1.02
N GLY A 662 -4.18 7.33 0.00
CA GLY A 662 -4.56 7.33 1.41
C GLY A 662 -5.18 8.65 1.88
N GLU A 663 -4.63 9.79 1.45
CA GLU A 663 -5.19 11.10 1.81
C GLU A 663 -6.55 11.36 1.14
N LEU A 664 -6.72 11.02 -0.14
CA LEU A 664 -8.03 11.12 -0.81
C LEU A 664 -9.06 10.19 -0.17
N GLN A 665 -8.64 8.98 0.20
CA GLN A 665 -9.47 8.02 0.93
C GLN A 665 -9.88 8.57 2.31
N ALA A 666 -8.97 9.21 3.04
CA ALA A 666 -9.28 9.82 4.34
C ALA A 666 -10.27 11.00 4.23
N LEU A 667 -10.32 11.67 3.08
CA LEU A 667 -11.30 12.70 2.79
C LEU A 667 -12.69 12.12 2.46
N LEU A 668 -12.80 10.84 2.08
CA LEU A 668 -14.09 10.20 1.84
C LEU A 668 -14.73 9.71 3.15
N PRO A 669 -16.02 10.00 3.39
CA PRO A 669 -16.71 9.61 4.62
C PRO A 669 -17.15 8.14 4.55
N VAL A 670 -16.22 7.19 4.58
CA VAL A 670 -16.52 5.73 4.51
C VAL A 670 -15.95 4.93 5.69
N GLY A 671 -15.55 5.64 6.75
CA GLY A 671 -14.98 5.08 7.98
C GLY A 671 -13.48 4.78 7.89
N ASN A 672 -12.87 4.41 9.02
CA ASN A 672 -11.43 4.10 9.14
C ASN A 672 -10.99 2.77 8.47
N SER A 673 -11.86 2.12 7.70
CA SER A 673 -11.56 0.85 7.05
C SER A 673 -10.58 1.08 5.89
N CYS A 674 -9.28 1.16 6.19
CA CYS A 674 -8.20 1.22 5.20
C CYS A 674 -8.32 0.08 4.16
N GLU A 675 -8.94 -1.04 4.56
CA GLU A 675 -9.21 -2.25 3.77
C GLU A 675 -10.10 -2.02 2.53
N LEU A 676 -10.92 -0.97 2.47
CA LEU A 676 -11.87 -0.79 1.36
C LEU A 676 -11.22 -0.56 0.00
N PHE A 677 -10.01 -0.02 0.03
CA PHE A 677 -9.21 0.27 -1.15
C PHE A 677 -7.96 -0.61 -1.22
N HIS A 678 -7.60 -1.30 -0.14
CA HIS A 678 -6.43 -2.17 -0.14
C HIS A 678 -6.75 -3.54 -0.73
N TYR A 679 -6.61 -3.64 -2.05
CA TYR A 679 -6.78 -4.88 -2.78
C TYR A 679 -5.72 -5.02 -3.87
N PRO A 680 -5.27 -6.25 -4.17
CA PRO A 680 -4.39 -6.45 -5.30
C PRO A 680 -5.10 -6.01 -6.59
N PRO A 681 -4.37 -5.34 -7.50
CA PRO A 681 -4.90 -5.06 -8.84
C PRO A 681 -5.23 -6.38 -9.56
N PRO A 682 -6.11 -6.35 -10.57
CA PRO A 682 -6.34 -7.53 -11.39
C PRO A 682 -5.05 -7.97 -12.08
N LEU A 683 -4.85 -9.29 -12.23
CA LEU A 683 -3.67 -9.86 -12.90
C LEU A 683 -3.53 -9.37 -14.35
N VAL A 684 -4.67 -9.15 -15.01
CA VAL A 684 -4.75 -8.58 -16.36
C VAL A 684 -5.26 -7.14 -16.23
N PRO A 685 -4.40 -6.14 -16.46
CA PRO A 685 -4.80 -4.74 -16.45
C PRO A 685 -5.81 -4.47 -17.57
N SER A 686 -6.89 -3.74 -17.25
CA SER A 686 -7.85 -3.28 -18.25
C SER A 686 -7.53 -1.85 -18.66
N SER A 687 -7.49 -1.59 -19.97
CA SER A 687 -7.43 -0.24 -20.56
C SER A 687 -8.80 0.41 -20.68
N GLN A 688 -9.87 -0.27 -20.24
CA GLN A 688 -11.23 0.23 -20.34
C GLN A 688 -11.41 1.49 -19.50
N HIS A 689 -11.97 2.52 -20.13
CA HIS A 689 -12.28 3.78 -19.47
C HIS A 689 -13.63 3.69 -18.77
N TYR A 690 -13.65 4.10 -17.51
CA TYR A 690 -14.85 4.15 -16.68
C TYR A 690 -15.10 5.57 -16.19
N THR A 691 -16.36 5.98 -16.21
CA THR A 691 -16.85 7.20 -15.57
C THR A 691 -17.86 6.84 -14.50
N LEU A 692 -17.79 7.51 -13.35
CA LEU A 692 -18.71 7.31 -12.23
C LEU A 692 -19.38 8.64 -11.90
N ARG A 693 -20.71 8.65 -11.89
CA ARG A 693 -21.50 9.88 -11.68
C ARG A 693 -22.84 9.62 -10.98
N PRO A 694 -23.48 10.65 -10.40
CA PRO A 694 -24.87 10.56 -9.95
C PRO A 694 -25.83 10.23 -11.11
N LEU A 695 -26.98 9.66 -10.77
CA LEU A 695 -28.08 9.38 -11.69
C LEU A 695 -28.55 10.63 -12.44
N LEU A 696 -28.66 10.53 -13.76
CA LEU A 696 -29.29 11.50 -14.66
C LEU A 696 -30.69 11.01 -15.09
N PRO A 697 -31.61 11.91 -15.46
CA PRO A 697 -32.96 11.53 -15.88
C PRO A 697 -33.01 10.55 -17.06
N GLN A 698 -32.05 10.67 -17.98
CA GLN A 698 -31.95 9.83 -19.19
C GLN A 698 -31.48 8.40 -18.93
N ASP A 699 -30.93 8.11 -17.75
CA ASP A 699 -30.32 6.80 -17.46
C ASP A 699 -31.36 5.70 -17.19
N GLN A 700 -32.61 6.08 -16.91
CA GLN A 700 -33.63 5.15 -16.43
C GLN A 700 -33.79 3.94 -17.36
N ASP A 701 -33.91 4.18 -18.67
CA ASP A 701 -34.10 3.10 -19.65
C ASP A 701 -32.86 2.21 -19.78
N GLU A 702 -31.66 2.78 -19.62
CA GLU A 702 -30.39 2.05 -19.68
C GLU A 702 -30.16 1.19 -18.44
N LEU A 703 -30.50 1.70 -17.26
CA LEU A 703 -30.45 0.94 -16.02
C LEU A 703 -31.48 -0.19 -15.98
N TYR A 704 -32.66 0.03 -16.58
CA TYR A 704 -33.66 -1.03 -16.75
C TYR A 704 -33.16 -2.12 -17.70
N ARG A 705 -32.51 -1.73 -18.81
CA ARG A 705 -31.83 -2.68 -19.73
C ARG A 705 -30.71 -3.48 -19.04
N LEU A 706 -29.94 -2.85 -18.14
CA LEU A 706 -28.90 -3.55 -17.38
C LEU A 706 -29.47 -4.60 -16.42
N SER A 707 -30.60 -4.28 -15.78
CA SER A 707 -31.23 -5.14 -14.77
C SER A 707 -31.88 -6.41 -15.36
N THR A 708 -32.06 -6.46 -16.68
CA THR A 708 -32.71 -7.57 -17.40
C THR A 708 -31.75 -8.46 -18.20
N GLY A 709 -30.48 -8.04 -18.35
CA GLY A 709 -29.45 -8.77 -19.09
C GLY A 709 -29.55 -8.64 -20.62
N THR A 710 -28.44 -8.90 -21.33
CA THR A 710 -28.31 -8.71 -22.79
C THR A 710 -29.20 -9.64 -23.63
N GLY A 711 -29.58 -10.81 -23.10
CA GLY A 711 -30.37 -11.82 -23.80
C GLY A 711 -31.84 -11.43 -24.05
N MET A 712 -32.39 -10.46 -23.29
CA MET A 712 -33.76 -9.98 -23.48
C MET A 712 -33.86 -8.77 -24.44
N ARG A 713 -32.75 -8.38 -25.11
CA ARG A 713 -32.67 -7.24 -26.06
C ARG A 713 -33.72 -7.27 -27.16
N LEU A 714 -33.97 -8.45 -27.74
CA LEU A 714 -34.86 -8.59 -28.90
C LEU A 714 -36.33 -8.76 -28.49
N ALA A 715 -36.59 -9.31 -27.30
CA ALA A 715 -37.94 -9.61 -26.84
C ALA A 715 -38.71 -8.33 -26.45
N CYS A 716 -38.07 -7.35 -25.81
CA CYS A 716 -38.77 -6.14 -25.38
C CYS A 716 -39.13 -5.19 -26.53
N LEU A 717 -38.27 -5.09 -27.54
CA LEU A 717 -38.46 -4.16 -28.67
C LEU A 717 -39.42 -4.71 -29.73
N LEU A 718 -39.49 -6.04 -29.91
CA LEU A 718 -40.36 -6.67 -30.92
C LEU A 718 -41.75 -7.04 -30.39
N TYR A 719 -41.95 -7.07 -29.06
CA TYR A 719 -43.17 -7.59 -28.44
C TYR A 719 -43.79 -6.63 -27.41
N TRP A 720 -43.64 -5.32 -27.59
CA TRP A 720 -44.26 -4.32 -26.70
C TRP A 720 -45.79 -4.47 -26.62
N ASP A 721 -46.41 -4.96 -27.70
CA ASP A 721 -47.86 -5.18 -27.82
C ASP A 721 -48.32 -6.63 -27.55
N MET A 722 -47.42 -7.52 -27.10
CA MET A 722 -47.77 -8.89 -26.71
C MET A 722 -47.52 -9.10 -25.20
N PRO A 723 -48.27 -9.99 -24.52
CA PRO A 723 -48.15 -10.21 -23.07
C PRO A 723 -46.74 -10.63 -22.58
N GLY A 724 -45.81 -10.95 -23.50
CA GLY A 724 -44.40 -11.25 -23.22
C GLY A 724 -43.46 -10.04 -23.11
N GLY A 725 -43.79 -8.86 -23.66
CA GLY A 725 -42.93 -7.66 -23.59
C GLY A 725 -42.85 -7.04 -22.18
N CYS A 726 -43.93 -7.20 -21.39
CA CYS A 726 -44.03 -6.73 -20.00
C CYS A 726 -43.11 -7.50 -19.02
N CYS A 727 -42.63 -8.69 -19.41
CA CYS A 727 -41.92 -9.62 -18.54
C CYS A 727 -40.50 -9.15 -18.15
N ALA A 728 -39.77 -8.51 -19.05
CA ALA A 728 -38.43 -8.03 -18.73
C ALA A 728 -38.46 -6.82 -17.78
N LEU A 729 -39.37 -5.88 -18.01
CA LEU A 729 -39.50 -4.69 -17.16
C LEU A 729 -39.85 -5.05 -15.71
N ALA A 730 -40.56 -6.16 -15.48
CA ALA A 730 -40.88 -6.65 -14.14
C ALA A 730 -39.63 -6.96 -13.29
N LEU A 731 -38.55 -7.48 -13.89
CA LEU A 731 -37.28 -7.72 -13.22
C LEU A 731 -36.61 -6.40 -12.80
N ALA A 732 -36.56 -5.43 -13.71
CA ALA A 732 -36.00 -4.11 -13.44
C ALA A 732 -36.82 -3.35 -12.38
N ASP A 733 -38.15 -3.43 -12.44
CA ASP A 733 -39.05 -2.82 -11.46
C ASP A 733 -38.88 -3.44 -10.06
N ARG A 734 -38.67 -4.76 -9.98
CA ARG A 734 -38.40 -5.46 -8.73
C ARG A 734 -37.08 -5.00 -8.11
N LEU A 735 -36.02 -4.99 -8.92
CA LEU A 735 -34.66 -4.75 -8.44
C LEU A 735 -34.42 -3.26 -8.19
N LEU A 736 -34.69 -2.41 -9.17
CA LEU A 736 -34.21 -1.03 -9.18
C LEU A 736 -35.33 0.03 -9.20
N GLY A 737 -36.51 -0.31 -9.72
CA GLY A 737 -37.59 0.65 -9.93
C GLY A 737 -38.01 1.42 -8.66
N SER A 738 -38.13 0.73 -7.53
CA SER A 738 -38.46 1.36 -6.25
C SER A 738 -37.41 2.40 -5.80
N PHE A 739 -36.12 2.15 -6.04
CA PHE A 739 -35.07 3.11 -5.72
C PHE A 739 -35.11 4.32 -6.63
N LEU A 740 -35.27 4.14 -7.95
CA LEU A 740 -35.32 5.28 -8.88
C LEU A 740 -36.54 6.17 -8.62
N ARG A 741 -37.67 5.59 -8.23
CA ARG A 741 -38.90 6.34 -7.96
C ARG A 741 -38.90 7.00 -6.58
N LEU A 742 -38.48 6.29 -5.53
CA LEU A 742 -38.64 6.73 -4.14
C LEU A 742 -37.36 7.35 -3.54
N SER A 743 -36.17 7.00 -4.05
CA SER A 743 -34.87 7.45 -3.52
C SER A 743 -33.80 7.67 -4.62
N PRO A 744 -34.08 8.45 -5.68
CA PRO A 744 -33.09 8.71 -6.74
C PRO A 744 -31.85 9.48 -6.27
N LYS A 745 -31.93 10.12 -5.08
CA LYS A 745 -30.87 10.95 -4.50
C LYS A 745 -29.65 10.17 -4.00
N TYR A 746 -29.72 8.84 -3.94
CA TYR A 746 -28.60 7.99 -3.55
C TYR A 746 -28.38 6.92 -4.62
N THR A 747 -28.49 7.32 -5.89
CA THR A 747 -28.20 6.45 -7.04
C THR A 747 -27.03 6.99 -7.82
N PHE A 748 -26.06 6.12 -8.05
CA PHE A 748 -24.85 6.34 -8.85
C PHE A 748 -24.84 5.37 -10.03
N VAL A 749 -24.28 5.83 -11.14
CA VAL A 749 -24.17 5.10 -12.40
C VAL A 749 -22.70 5.00 -12.76
N LEU A 750 -22.28 3.78 -13.07
CA LEU A 750 -20.98 3.47 -13.65
C LEU A 750 -21.16 3.28 -15.16
N GLU A 751 -20.36 3.97 -15.94
CA GLU A 751 -20.41 3.97 -17.40
C GLU A 751 -19.06 3.58 -17.99
N ASP A 752 -19.10 2.81 -19.07
CA ASP A 752 -17.97 2.56 -19.94
C ASP A 752 -18.19 3.24 -21.31
N THR A 753 -17.30 3.01 -22.27
CA THR A 753 -17.41 3.55 -23.64
C THR A 753 -18.66 3.10 -24.39
N ALA A 754 -19.34 2.04 -23.95
CA ALA A 754 -20.60 1.55 -24.52
C ALA A 754 -21.84 2.01 -23.73
N GLY A 755 -21.68 2.90 -22.74
CA GLY A 755 -22.75 3.46 -21.90
C GLY A 755 -22.79 2.84 -20.49
N PRO A 756 -23.90 3.05 -19.75
CA PRO A 756 -24.09 2.50 -18.42
C PRO A 756 -23.82 0.99 -18.36
N CYS A 757 -22.94 0.61 -17.46
CA CYS A 757 -22.50 -0.77 -17.22
C CYS A 757 -22.60 -1.17 -15.74
N GLY A 758 -23.02 -0.27 -14.84
CA GLY A 758 -23.33 -0.61 -13.46
C GLY A 758 -24.09 0.49 -12.72
N TYR A 759 -24.67 0.13 -11.58
CA TYR A 759 -25.39 1.04 -10.70
C TYR A 759 -25.19 0.69 -9.23
N ALA A 760 -25.26 1.70 -8.38
CA ALA A 760 -25.41 1.56 -6.93
C ALA A 760 -26.52 2.49 -6.48
N ALA A 761 -27.58 1.91 -5.93
CA ALA A 761 -28.75 2.61 -5.45
C ALA A 761 -28.89 2.40 -3.94
N GLY A 762 -29.35 3.43 -3.24
CA GLY A 762 -29.57 3.35 -1.80
C GLY A 762 -30.67 4.26 -1.30
N THR A 763 -30.93 4.13 -0.02
CA THR A 763 -31.87 4.99 0.71
C THR A 763 -31.32 5.26 2.10
N LEU A 764 -31.43 6.52 2.53
CA LEU A 764 -30.94 6.95 3.84
C LEU A 764 -31.77 6.34 4.98
N HIS A 765 -33.10 6.27 4.82
CA HIS A 765 -34.05 5.80 5.82
C HIS A 765 -34.80 4.57 5.30
N ALA A 766 -34.24 3.39 5.54
CA ALA A 766 -34.76 2.11 5.10
C ALA A 766 -36.19 1.87 5.60
N GLN A 767 -36.51 2.17 6.86
CA GLN A 767 -37.86 1.97 7.40
C GLN A 767 -38.92 2.76 6.62
N ARG A 768 -38.69 4.06 6.41
CA ARG A 768 -39.59 4.91 5.62
C ARG A 768 -39.67 4.44 4.17
N PHE A 769 -38.54 4.04 3.59
CA PHE A 769 -38.49 3.53 2.22
C PHE A 769 -39.30 2.24 2.05
N LEU A 770 -39.18 1.29 2.99
CA LEU A 770 -39.95 0.04 2.98
C LEU A 770 -41.46 0.31 3.11
N GLN A 771 -41.86 1.23 4.00
CA GLN A 771 -43.26 1.67 4.10
C GLN A 771 -43.78 2.30 2.80
N LEU A 772 -43.02 3.20 2.17
CA LEU A 772 -43.39 3.78 0.87
C LEU A 772 -43.42 2.73 -0.24
N ARG A 773 -42.50 1.75 -0.19
CA ARG A 773 -42.51 0.62 -1.13
C ARG A 773 -43.78 -0.20 -0.98
N GLU A 774 -44.23 -0.45 0.25
CA GLU A 774 -45.45 -1.21 0.54
C GLU A 774 -46.73 -0.48 0.18
N HIS A 775 -46.83 0.81 0.51
CA HIS A 775 -48.07 1.57 0.32
C HIS A 775 -48.20 2.27 -1.04
N ILE A 776 -47.09 2.50 -1.74
CA ILE A 776 -47.08 3.23 -3.02
C ILE A 776 -46.57 2.34 -4.15
N TRP A 777 -45.37 1.78 -4.01
CA TRP A 777 -44.72 1.04 -5.11
C TRP A 777 -45.41 -0.28 -5.44
N LEU A 778 -45.62 -1.15 -4.44
CA LEU A 778 -46.22 -2.48 -4.66
C LEU A 778 -47.65 -2.38 -5.23
N PRO A 779 -48.55 -1.51 -4.76
CA PRO A 779 -49.86 -1.33 -5.40
C PRO A 779 -49.75 -0.88 -6.86
N THR A 780 -48.83 0.05 -7.17
CA THR A 780 -48.57 0.50 -8.54
C THR A 780 -48.06 -0.66 -9.41
N MET A 781 -47.18 -1.51 -8.88
CA MET A 781 -46.67 -2.69 -9.60
C MET A 781 -47.74 -3.78 -9.79
N ARG A 782 -48.64 -3.98 -8.82
CA ARG A 782 -49.76 -4.93 -8.95
C ARG A 782 -50.77 -4.51 -10.01
N LEU A 783 -50.95 -3.19 -10.20
CA LEU A 783 -51.76 -2.64 -11.29
C LEU A 783 -51.06 -2.78 -12.64
N LYS A 784 -49.74 -2.50 -12.68
CA LYS A 784 -48.92 -2.63 -13.90
C LYS A 784 -48.76 -4.09 -14.34
N TYR A 785 -48.68 -5.02 -13.39
CA TYR A 785 -48.48 -6.46 -13.57
C TYR A 785 -49.59 -7.24 -12.85
N PRO A 786 -50.81 -7.30 -13.44
CA PRO A 786 -51.90 -8.06 -12.86
C PRO A 786 -51.57 -9.55 -12.77
N ARG A 787 -52.17 -10.24 -11.79
CA ARG A 787 -51.95 -11.66 -11.53
C ARG A 787 -52.35 -12.46 -12.78
N ALA A 788 -51.39 -13.09 -13.45
CA ALA A 788 -51.68 -13.92 -14.61
C ALA A 788 -52.48 -15.16 -14.15
N PRO A 789 -53.62 -15.48 -14.78
CA PRO A 789 -54.31 -16.74 -14.55
C PRO A 789 -53.44 -17.87 -15.13
N ASP A 790 -52.96 -18.76 -14.27
CA ASP A 790 -52.32 -20.04 -14.54
C ASP A 790 -51.71 -20.20 -15.95
N SER A 791 -50.48 -19.73 -16.15
CA SER A 791 -49.72 -20.09 -17.34
C SER A 791 -48.29 -20.51 -17.00
N ALA A 792 -47.76 -21.40 -17.82
CA ALA A 792 -46.40 -21.95 -17.79
C ALA A 792 -45.27 -20.88 -17.90
N ALA A 793 -45.59 -19.59 -17.90
CA ALA A 793 -44.66 -18.46 -17.83
C ALA A 793 -44.04 -18.23 -16.42
N ALA A 794 -44.41 -19.05 -15.44
CA ALA A 794 -43.96 -18.94 -14.04
C ALA A 794 -42.59 -19.58 -13.74
N GLN A 795 -41.87 -20.13 -14.74
CA GLN A 795 -40.52 -20.65 -14.54
C GLN A 795 -39.44 -19.59 -14.87
N GLY A 796 -38.53 -19.37 -13.93
CA GLY A 796 -37.37 -18.48 -14.08
C GLY A 796 -37.50 -17.13 -13.37
N ALA A 797 -36.48 -16.28 -13.53
CA ALA A 797 -36.33 -15.03 -12.77
C ALA A 797 -37.50 -14.04 -12.94
N VAL A 798 -38.11 -13.99 -14.12
CA VAL A 798 -39.30 -13.15 -14.40
C VAL A 798 -40.51 -13.61 -13.60
N GLY A 799 -40.79 -14.92 -13.57
CA GLY A 799 -41.90 -15.48 -12.80
C GLY A 799 -41.73 -15.21 -11.30
N GLU A 800 -40.51 -15.37 -10.79
CA GLU A 800 -40.16 -14.96 -9.42
C GLU A 800 -40.38 -13.46 -9.19
N ALA A 801 -40.08 -12.61 -10.18
CA ALA A 801 -40.29 -11.16 -10.06
C ALA A 801 -41.78 -10.80 -9.95
N LEU A 802 -42.62 -11.37 -10.82
CA LEU A 802 -44.06 -11.17 -10.79
C LEU A 802 -44.68 -11.66 -9.47
N MET A 803 -44.26 -12.84 -9.00
CA MET A 803 -44.71 -13.38 -7.72
C MET A 803 -44.28 -12.51 -6.53
N SER A 804 -43.10 -11.91 -6.58
CA SER A 804 -42.61 -11.04 -5.49
C SER A 804 -43.45 -9.77 -5.29
N PHE A 805 -44.09 -9.24 -6.34
CA PHE A 805 -44.99 -8.09 -6.19
C PHE A 805 -46.29 -8.47 -5.46
N GLN A 806 -46.68 -9.75 -5.52
CA GLN A 806 -47.89 -10.30 -4.90
C GLN A 806 -47.61 -10.88 -3.50
N ALA A 807 -46.34 -11.09 -3.14
CA ALA A 807 -45.94 -11.63 -1.86
C ALA A 807 -46.15 -10.65 -0.70
N GLU A 808 -46.18 -11.18 0.52
CA GLU A 808 -46.25 -10.36 1.74
C GLU A 808 -45.02 -9.47 1.90
N PRO A 809 -45.18 -8.28 2.51
CA PRO A 809 -44.08 -7.38 2.76
C PRO A 809 -42.96 -7.99 3.58
N LEU A 810 -41.76 -7.49 3.35
CA LEU A 810 -40.55 -8.01 3.96
C LEU A 810 -40.47 -7.59 5.44
N ALA A 811 -40.50 -8.56 6.36
CA ALA A 811 -40.24 -8.31 7.76
C ALA A 811 -38.73 -8.20 8.02
N VAL A 812 -38.17 -6.99 7.89
CA VAL A 812 -36.82 -6.69 8.40
C VAL A 812 -36.92 -6.50 9.91
N PRO A 813 -36.15 -7.24 10.74
CA PRO A 813 -36.21 -7.09 12.19
C PRO A 813 -35.94 -5.63 12.61
N PRO A 814 -36.72 -5.04 13.55
CA PRO A 814 -36.49 -3.66 14.01
C PRO A 814 -35.08 -3.40 14.52
N ALA A 815 -34.44 -4.40 15.14
CA ALA A 815 -33.05 -4.33 15.59
C ALA A 815 -32.06 -4.11 14.44
N VAL A 816 -32.32 -4.67 13.26
CA VAL A 816 -31.51 -4.45 12.05
C VAL A 816 -31.70 -3.01 11.57
N LEU A 817 -32.95 -2.54 11.46
CA LEU A 817 -33.25 -1.17 11.01
C LEU A 817 -32.69 -0.09 11.95
N GLN A 818 -32.62 -0.37 13.25
CA GLN A 818 -32.02 0.54 14.24
C GLN A 818 -30.50 0.66 14.07
N ARG A 819 -29.80 -0.45 13.80
CA ARG A 819 -28.34 -0.49 13.69
C ARG A 819 -27.83 -0.18 12.28
N PHE A 820 -28.63 -0.50 11.26
CA PHE A 820 -28.36 -0.30 9.84
C PHE A 820 -29.54 0.48 9.22
N PRO A 821 -29.60 1.81 9.44
CA PRO A 821 -30.75 2.62 9.02
C PRO A 821 -30.90 2.78 7.51
N SER A 822 -29.89 2.41 6.72
CA SER A 822 -29.87 2.58 5.27
C SER A 822 -29.89 1.25 4.53
N LEU A 823 -30.61 1.20 3.40
CA LEU A 823 -30.68 0.03 2.52
C LEU A 823 -29.93 0.36 1.23
N VAL A 824 -29.12 -0.58 0.73
CA VAL A 824 -28.32 -0.44 -0.49
C VAL A 824 -28.49 -1.62 -1.43
N GLN A 825 -28.30 -1.35 -2.72
CA GLN A 825 -28.29 -2.35 -3.77
C GLN A 825 -27.30 -1.97 -4.86
N LEU A 826 -26.50 -2.94 -5.30
CA LEU A 826 -25.51 -2.78 -6.35
C LEU A 826 -25.73 -3.82 -7.45
N GLY A 827 -25.50 -3.40 -8.70
CA GLY A 827 -25.52 -4.28 -9.85
C GLY A 827 -24.53 -3.83 -10.91
N THR A 828 -23.79 -4.77 -11.50
CA THR A 828 -22.84 -4.51 -12.59
C THR A 828 -23.13 -5.47 -13.74
N ALA A 829 -22.96 -5.00 -14.98
CA ALA A 829 -23.04 -5.84 -16.17
C ALA A 829 -21.85 -6.82 -16.20
N PRO A 830 -22.01 -7.99 -16.84
CA PRO A 830 -20.90 -8.93 -17.04
C PRO A 830 -19.68 -8.32 -17.77
N ARG A 831 -19.89 -7.28 -18.58
CA ARG A 831 -18.82 -6.56 -19.28
C ARG A 831 -18.00 -5.60 -18.40
N ALA A 832 -18.46 -5.29 -17.18
CA ALA A 832 -17.71 -4.49 -16.21
C ALA A 832 -16.71 -5.39 -15.47
N LEU A 833 -15.60 -5.70 -16.13
CA LEU A 833 -14.61 -6.68 -15.64
C LEU A 833 -13.65 -6.11 -14.59
N ASP A 834 -13.55 -4.79 -14.48
CA ASP A 834 -12.63 -4.14 -13.53
C ASP A 834 -13.23 -4.09 -12.11
N PRO A 835 -12.69 -4.86 -11.14
CA PRO A 835 -13.19 -4.84 -9.77
C PRO A 835 -12.97 -3.49 -9.07
N GLY A 836 -12.00 -2.69 -9.52
CA GLY A 836 -11.77 -1.34 -8.99
C GLY A 836 -12.96 -0.44 -9.25
N ALA A 837 -13.48 -0.43 -10.48
CA ALA A 837 -14.64 0.37 -10.88
C ALA A 837 -15.90 0.07 -10.03
N ALA A 838 -16.20 -1.21 -9.84
CA ALA A 838 -17.34 -1.66 -9.03
C ALA A 838 -17.20 -1.27 -7.55
N ARG A 839 -15.97 -1.28 -7.00
CA ARG A 839 -15.71 -0.79 -5.64
C ARG A 839 -15.85 0.71 -5.54
N SER A 840 -15.30 1.49 -6.47
CA SER A 840 -15.47 2.94 -6.50
C SER A 840 -16.94 3.33 -6.50
N LEU A 841 -17.77 2.60 -7.27
CA LEU A 841 -19.22 2.75 -7.31
C LEU A 841 -19.87 2.53 -5.94
N ALA A 842 -19.50 1.45 -5.24
CA ALA A 842 -19.98 1.19 -3.88
C ALA A 842 -19.55 2.28 -2.90
N ILE A 843 -18.28 2.65 -2.93
CA ILE A 843 -17.68 3.65 -2.04
C ILE A 843 -18.33 5.02 -2.22
N ALA A 844 -18.65 5.43 -3.44
CA ALA A 844 -19.37 6.67 -3.70
C ALA A 844 -20.76 6.68 -3.03
N LEU A 845 -21.51 5.57 -3.13
CA LEU A 845 -22.80 5.42 -2.45
C LEU A 845 -22.66 5.46 -0.92
N LEU A 846 -21.74 4.68 -0.37
CA LEU A 846 -21.51 4.63 1.08
C LEU A 846 -21.07 5.99 1.62
N SER A 847 -20.23 6.69 0.87
CA SER A 847 -19.82 8.07 1.18
C SER A 847 -21.03 9.00 1.25
N ALA A 848 -21.92 8.95 0.25
CA ALA A 848 -23.12 9.78 0.23
C ALA A 848 -24.08 9.50 1.41
N LEU A 849 -24.25 8.24 1.77
CA LEU A 849 -25.11 7.83 2.89
C LEU A 849 -24.52 8.25 4.24
N ARG A 850 -23.22 8.01 4.44
CA ARG A 850 -22.51 8.42 5.66
C ARG A 850 -22.44 9.93 5.80
N ALA A 851 -22.20 10.64 4.70
CA ALA A 851 -22.21 12.10 4.66
C ALA A 851 -23.57 12.68 5.09
N ASN A 852 -24.65 11.91 5.02
CA ASN A 852 -26.00 12.25 5.49
C ASN A 852 -26.39 11.57 6.82
N GLY A 853 -25.41 11.13 7.62
CA GLY A 853 -25.67 10.67 8.99
C GLY A 853 -26.05 9.20 9.11
N SER A 854 -25.97 8.40 8.04
CA SER A 854 -26.10 6.95 8.17
C SER A 854 -24.97 6.37 9.04
N ARG A 855 -25.36 5.52 9.99
CA ARG A 855 -24.43 4.77 10.88
C ARG A 855 -24.15 3.35 10.37
N GLY A 856 -24.93 2.89 9.40
CA GLY A 856 -24.82 1.54 8.87
C GLY A 856 -25.77 1.30 7.70
N VAL A 857 -25.37 0.38 6.83
CA VAL A 857 -26.12 -0.06 5.66
C VAL A 857 -26.40 -1.55 5.73
N PHE A 858 -27.49 -1.99 5.11
CA PHE A 858 -27.73 -3.40 4.84
C PHE A 858 -28.18 -3.61 3.40
N CYS A 859 -28.06 -4.84 2.93
CA CYS A 859 -28.57 -5.29 1.63
C CYS A 859 -29.09 -6.73 1.74
N GLU A 860 -29.90 -7.10 0.75
CA GLU A 860 -30.43 -8.45 0.57
C GLU A 860 -29.71 -9.12 -0.60
N VAL A 861 -29.17 -10.32 -0.35
CA VAL A 861 -28.47 -11.10 -1.38
C VAL A 861 -28.96 -12.54 -1.34
N SER A 862 -29.23 -13.12 -2.51
CA SER A 862 -29.56 -14.55 -2.62
C SER A 862 -28.35 -15.39 -2.20
N ALA A 863 -28.58 -16.39 -1.35
CA ALA A 863 -27.60 -17.40 -0.95
C ALA A 863 -27.05 -18.18 -2.15
N ALA A 864 -27.79 -18.23 -3.27
CA ALA A 864 -27.34 -18.85 -4.52
C ALA A 864 -26.35 -17.98 -5.31
N HIS A 865 -26.26 -16.67 -5.05
CA HIS A 865 -25.38 -15.75 -5.77
C HIS A 865 -24.03 -15.58 -5.06
N HIS A 866 -23.21 -16.62 -5.09
CA HIS A 866 -21.89 -16.66 -4.43
C HIS A 866 -20.97 -15.48 -4.83
N HIS A 867 -20.98 -15.05 -6.10
CA HIS A 867 -20.20 -13.91 -6.55
C HIS A 867 -20.61 -12.59 -5.87
N GLN A 868 -21.90 -12.34 -5.68
CA GLN A 868 -22.38 -11.13 -5.00
C GLN A 868 -22.05 -11.18 -3.50
N LEU A 869 -22.25 -12.34 -2.85
CA LEU A 869 -21.86 -12.53 -1.44
C LEU A 869 -20.37 -12.26 -1.23
N HIS A 870 -19.52 -12.81 -2.09
CA HIS A 870 -18.07 -12.60 -2.05
C HIS A 870 -17.69 -11.14 -2.32
N PHE A 871 -18.37 -10.47 -3.26
CA PHE A 871 -18.16 -9.04 -3.52
C PHE A 871 -18.51 -8.17 -2.30
N TYR A 872 -19.68 -8.36 -1.68
CA TYR A 872 -20.08 -7.65 -0.47
C TYR A 872 -19.18 -7.99 0.72
N GLY A 873 -18.75 -9.26 0.86
CA GLY A 873 -17.76 -9.67 1.86
C GLY A 873 -16.45 -8.91 1.72
N LYS A 874 -15.93 -8.73 0.49
CA LYS A 874 -14.78 -7.86 0.20
C LYS A 874 -15.06 -6.39 0.50
N LEU A 875 -16.30 -5.94 0.47
CA LEU A 875 -16.65 -4.59 0.91
C LEU A 875 -16.83 -4.49 2.44
N GLY A 876 -16.52 -5.54 3.20
CA GLY A 876 -16.64 -5.56 4.66
C GLY A 876 -18.07 -5.74 5.18
N PHE A 877 -18.99 -6.25 4.35
CA PHE A 877 -20.32 -6.63 4.81
C PHE A 877 -20.28 -8.00 5.50
N VAL A 878 -21.04 -8.12 6.58
CA VAL A 878 -21.17 -9.34 7.38
C VAL A 878 -22.61 -9.84 7.37
N THR A 879 -22.79 -11.15 7.48
CA THR A 879 -24.13 -11.76 7.57
C THR A 879 -24.80 -11.36 8.88
N LEU A 880 -26.05 -10.87 8.80
CA LEU A 880 -26.81 -10.46 9.98
C LEU A 880 -27.66 -11.64 10.52
N PRO A 881 -27.64 -11.90 11.84
CA PRO A 881 -28.44 -12.96 12.45
C PRO A 881 -29.94 -12.61 12.40
N GLY A 882 -30.79 -13.61 12.09
CA GLY A 882 -32.25 -13.50 12.19
C GLY A 882 -33.01 -13.05 10.94
N GLY A 883 -32.34 -12.85 9.78
CA GLY A 883 -33.00 -12.43 8.55
C GLY A 883 -33.46 -13.58 7.65
N ARG A 884 -34.67 -14.13 7.82
CA ARG A 884 -35.35 -14.83 6.72
C ARG A 884 -36.05 -13.79 5.84
N ALA A 885 -35.32 -13.18 4.92
CA ALA A 885 -35.91 -12.43 3.83
C ALA A 885 -36.32 -13.42 2.73
N HIS A 886 -37.61 -13.55 2.41
CA HIS A 886 -38.17 -14.35 1.31
C HIS A 886 -37.59 -15.77 1.09
N GLY A 887 -38.25 -16.80 1.63
CA GLY A 887 -37.97 -18.19 1.27
C GLY A 887 -36.62 -18.73 1.79
N PRO A 888 -36.34 -20.03 1.57
CA PRO A 888 -35.26 -20.75 2.24
C PRO A 888 -33.82 -20.35 1.82
N ARG A 889 -33.61 -19.27 1.04
CA ARG A 889 -32.34 -19.00 0.34
C ARG A 889 -31.88 -17.53 0.23
N THR A 890 -32.35 -16.57 1.04
CA THR A 890 -31.87 -15.17 0.97
C THR A 890 -31.21 -14.75 2.29
N GLN A 891 -30.11 -14.00 2.22
CA GLN A 891 -29.33 -13.55 3.37
C GLN A 891 -29.32 -12.02 3.47
N LEU A 892 -29.46 -11.52 4.70
CA LEU A 892 -29.21 -10.11 5.02
C LEU A 892 -27.74 -9.92 5.32
N LEU A 893 -27.12 -8.97 4.62
CA LEU A 893 -25.77 -8.52 4.90
C LEU A 893 -25.80 -7.09 5.43
N GLY A 894 -24.99 -6.78 6.43
CA GLY A 894 -24.90 -5.47 7.04
C GLY A 894 -23.46 -4.99 7.17
N ARG A 895 -23.29 -3.67 7.17
CA ARG A 895 -22.01 -3.01 7.37
C ARG A 895 -22.18 -1.69 8.12
N LEU A 896 -21.34 -1.44 9.11
CA LEU A 896 -21.27 -0.14 9.79
C LEU A 896 -20.47 0.87 8.96
N LEU A 897 -20.83 2.15 9.07
CA LEU A 897 -20.22 3.28 8.35
C LEU A 897 -19.50 4.27 9.27
#